data_AF-A0A133S2E8-F1
#
_entry.id   AF-A0A133S2E8-F1
#
_cell.length_a   1.000
_cell.length_b   1.000
_cell.length_c   1.000
_cell.angle_alpha   90.00
_cell.angle_beta   90.00
_cell.angle_gamma   90.00
#
_symmetry.space_group_name_H-M   'P 1'
#
loop_
_entity.id
_entity.type
_entity.pdbx_description
1 polymer ?
#
loop_
_entity_poly.entity_id
_entity_poly.type
_entity_poly.pdbx_seq_one_letter_code
_entity_poly.pdbx_strand_id
1 'polypeptide(L)'
;MENNHSMSRVERSRREKVTRYSVRKVSFGAASVAVAAFFMFLGNGAVYAAEPNVTATDAALAATPANNKVDENSGASDSTAPKAQADTTTPASTDASSTSVESSTVSKAQAEATTSKPADATPAPVVSSTTSATEETAEKAIPALDKKQLEDYVAEIDAKLASDSYATKTDESVATLKEHLGLAKLALTTAKSQDELTKAYRRLFMTVNSGLRSKPKAQVESPKLDTTEGKATVGKKASNTEKATGTNSIANSGKHDPRNGRALDGNNPFRTDAATTADDNDSSINETDLDVVNPYFEANGTPTKEEKWKVIDKIDLIGWQLSNSKQTKVVIVNGKATSYGGYGGVVNQTHPYSIPLALYSTKNDATSKSDQFGGIYQDIDVKPGQEVVVGFNSTNFGGFASQDNKVKVTVSYPDKGNEQQGTITWRTLGSPYSGVFTVPNGVTKIRVRLEVADGNVSQEDKGKINIEGKDYYLGPMVSNLTISTGAHIVTTTPQVNYKEVSPSATATTVQATISLDVENKGHYSSGNNKYIVKLPDNAKYISSTGGTKAQVNNGTLTIDYKSLAPGEKKTLTYTVELPADKASSNDFNGVTSFKTSTLYNGLSGDIVAGAATGTVGPETRNIPVKTQNVTVSMYKTDLKNKVNELETKLAQLNQADYTKESWKAMQDQLAEAKNILSEETNNVPVADRKNQAEINTKLVLLEKEKAKLDLEKAAKDQIAAIEAVDGSVKEEKEAAKAKVIEALAAAKKAVDSATTEADVATKLTEETNKITPILPAEEVKKAAKNDIQSVLEEKKTQIAARDDLTTEEKEAAVKEAESLAQDAKNRVDAATTEESVERNKDRGVEKVEKVDPVAKAKPAAKAAIDAALKAQEQAIDAKPDSTKEEKEA
;
A
#
# COMPACT_ATOMS: atom_id res chain seq x y z
N MET A 1 -25.37 -43.51 -37.32
CA MET A 1 -24.86 -44.11 -36.07
C MET A 1 -25.11 -43.09 -34.95
N GLU A 2 -26.30 -43.01 -34.33
CA GLU A 2 -27.22 -44.05 -33.82
C GLU A 2 -26.67 -44.77 -32.57
N ASN A 3 -27.48 -45.17 -31.57
CA ASN A 3 -28.96 -45.19 -31.53
C ASN A 3 -29.56 -44.92 -30.14
N ASN A 4 -30.88 -44.74 -30.08
CA ASN A 4 -31.66 -44.63 -28.84
C ASN A 4 -32.10 -46.01 -28.30
N HIS A 5 -32.21 -46.12 -26.97
CA HIS A 5 -33.33 -46.82 -26.32
C HIS A 5 -33.78 -45.99 -25.11
N SER A 6 -35.04 -45.59 -24.87
CA SER A 6 -36.39 -46.04 -25.28
C SER A 6 -37.07 -47.06 -24.34
N MET A 7 -37.63 -46.55 -23.25
CA MET A 7 -38.73 -47.16 -22.50
C MET A 7 -39.88 -46.14 -22.36
N SER A 8 -41.17 -46.48 -22.32
CA SER A 8 -41.94 -47.49 -23.10
C SER A 8 -43.45 -47.33 -22.84
N ARG A 9 -44.01 -46.14 -23.08
CA ARG A 9 -45.44 -45.88 -23.40
C ARG A 9 -46.57 -46.30 -22.42
N VAL A 10 -46.30 -47.01 -21.32
CA VAL A 10 -47.36 -47.57 -20.42
C VAL A 10 -47.62 -46.72 -19.17
N GLU A 11 -46.68 -45.89 -18.70
CA GLU A 11 -46.94 -44.89 -17.65
C GLU A 11 -47.65 -43.63 -18.18
N ARG A 12 -48.74 -43.85 -18.91
CA ARG A 12 -49.77 -42.85 -19.16
C ARG A 12 -50.78 -42.86 -18.01
N SER A 13 -51.29 -41.67 -17.68
CA SER A 13 -52.45 -41.45 -16.80
C SER A 13 -52.23 -41.63 -15.29
N ARG A 14 -51.70 -40.57 -14.65
CA ARG A 14 -52.40 -39.89 -13.52
C ARG A 14 -51.74 -38.55 -13.15
N ARG A 15 -52.44 -37.45 -13.46
CA ARG A 15 -52.25 -36.07 -12.93
C ARG A 15 -50.91 -35.41 -13.32
N GLU A 16 -50.83 -34.09 -13.61
CA GLU A 16 -51.84 -33.03 -13.60
C GLU A 16 -51.64 -32.06 -14.78
N LYS A 17 -52.54 -31.07 -14.94
CA LYS A 17 -52.55 -30.12 -16.09
C LYS A 17 -51.42 -29.07 -15.93
N VAL A 18 -50.65 -28.68 -16.95
CA VAL A 18 -51.03 -27.95 -18.19
C VAL A 18 -51.67 -26.59 -17.82
N THR A 19 -51.14 -25.42 -18.19
CA THR A 19 -50.48 -25.02 -19.45
C THR A 19 -49.42 -23.91 -19.25
N ARG A 20 -48.41 -23.81 -20.13
CA ARG A 20 -47.76 -22.53 -20.48
C ARG A 20 -48.27 -22.08 -21.85
N TYR A 21 -48.54 -20.79 -22.06
CA TYR A 21 -48.47 -20.20 -23.40
C TYR A 21 -47.92 -18.77 -23.36
N SER A 22 -47.00 -18.49 -24.29
CA SER A 22 -46.47 -17.17 -24.57
C SER A 22 -47.35 -16.41 -25.56
N VAL A 23 -47.63 -15.13 -25.31
CA VAL A 23 -48.30 -14.23 -26.26
C VAL A 23 -47.41 -13.02 -26.55
N ARG A 24 -47.56 -12.44 -27.75
CA ARG A 24 -46.66 -11.44 -28.35
C ARG A 24 -46.94 -10.02 -27.82
N LYS A 25 -45.94 -9.14 -27.87
CA LYS A 25 -46.17 -7.69 -27.80
C LYS A 25 -47.04 -7.24 -28.98
N VAL A 26 -48.11 -6.50 -28.69
CA VAL A 26 -48.87 -5.65 -29.62
C VAL A 26 -49.31 -4.41 -28.82
N SER A 27 -49.41 -3.23 -29.44
CA SER A 27 -49.52 -1.94 -28.74
C SER A 27 -50.57 -1.00 -29.32
N PHE A 28 -51.60 -0.70 -28.53
CA PHE A 28 -52.55 0.43 -28.61
C PHE A 28 -53.13 0.61 -27.18
N GLY A 29 -53.64 1.76 -26.72
CA GLY A 29 -53.77 3.09 -27.31
C GLY A 29 -54.97 3.84 -26.70
N ALA A 30 -54.87 5.18 -26.51
CA ALA A 30 -55.91 6.10 -25.96
C ALA A 30 -56.25 5.95 -24.44
N ALA A 31 -56.70 6.98 -23.70
CA ALA A 31 -56.62 8.45 -23.85
C ALA A 31 -57.12 9.18 -22.56
N SER A 32 -56.93 10.52 -22.49
CA SER A 32 -57.73 11.50 -21.72
C SER A 32 -57.58 11.56 -20.17
N VAL A 33 -57.85 12.67 -19.45
CA VAL A 33 -58.02 14.13 -19.75
C VAL A 33 -57.85 14.96 -18.44
N ALA A 34 -57.20 16.13 -18.51
CA ALA A 34 -57.39 17.35 -17.67
C ALA A 34 -56.31 18.39 -18.12
N VAL A 35 -56.58 19.50 -18.81
CA VAL A 35 -57.43 20.69 -18.55
C VAL A 35 -56.78 21.68 -17.56
N ALA A 36 -56.78 22.98 -17.91
CA ALA A 36 -55.88 24.01 -17.37
C ALA A 36 -56.58 25.26 -16.81
N ALA A 37 -55.88 25.97 -15.91
CA ALA A 37 -56.00 27.40 -15.55
C ALA A 37 -54.65 27.79 -14.89
N PHE A 38 -53.82 28.77 -15.28
CA PHE A 38 -53.89 30.07 -15.98
C PHE A 38 -54.11 31.28 -15.05
N PHE A 39 -53.28 32.33 -15.26
CA PHE A 39 -53.15 33.63 -14.57
C PHE A 39 -52.47 33.64 -13.17
N MET A 40 -51.89 34.76 -12.68
CA MET A 40 -50.95 35.79 -13.22
C MET A 40 -50.89 37.02 -12.27
N PHE A 41 -49.68 37.55 -12.02
CA PHE A 41 -49.39 38.89 -11.41
C PHE A 41 -49.97 39.15 -9.99
N LEU A 42 -49.49 40.10 -9.15
CA LEU A 42 -48.45 41.15 -9.18
C LEU A 42 -47.49 40.95 -7.96
N GLY A 43 -46.31 41.55 -7.79
CA GLY A 43 -45.51 42.46 -8.64
C GLY A 43 -44.95 43.69 -7.87
N ASN A 44 -43.63 43.97 -7.92
CA ASN A 44 -43.01 45.32 -7.82
C ASN A 44 -41.47 45.33 -7.92
N GLY A 45 -40.88 46.38 -8.53
CA GLY A 45 -39.43 46.73 -8.50
C GLY A 45 -38.51 45.97 -9.49
N ALA A 46 -38.45 46.29 -10.80
CA ALA A 46 -37.88 47.49 -11.46
C ALA A 46 -36.32 47.51 -11.50
N VAL A 47 -35.68 47.19 -12.66
CA VAL A 47 -35.19 48.12 -13.73
C VAL A 47 -33.74 48.61 -13.46
N TYR A 48 -32.75 48.60 -14.37
CA TYR A 48 -32.61 48.30 -15.83
C TYR A 48 -31.20 47.68 -16.07
N ALA A 49 -31.00 46.62 -16.87
CA ALA A 49 -30.75 46.58 -18.34
C ALA A 49 -29.37 47.12 -18.81
N ALA A 50 -28.76 46.68 -19.93
CA ALA A 50 -29.29 45.86 -21.03
C ALA A 50 -28.24 44.96 -21.72
N GLU A 51 -28.72 43.90 -22.38
CA GLU A 51 -28.05 43.16 -23.48
C GLU A 51 -28.24 43.91 -24.83
N PRO A 52 -27.74 43.44 -26.00
CA PRO A 52 -28.35 42.29 -26.73
C PRO A 52 -27.32 41.16 -27.08
N ASN A 53 -27.66 39.86 -27.21
CA ASN A 53 -28.70 39.15 -28.00
C ASN A 53 -28.30 39.00 -29.50
N VAL A 54 -28.48 37.89 -30.26
CA VAL A 54 -29.40 36.72 -30.18
C VAL A 54 -28.74 35.42 -30.73
N THR A 55 -29.32 34.25 -30.41
CA THR A 55 -29.20 32.94 -31.12
C THR A 55 -30.18 32.86 -32.33
N ALA A 56 -30.39 31.79 -33.12
CA ALA A 56 -29.86 30.41 -33.25
C ALA A 56 -29.60 30.09 -34.77
N THR A 57 -30.02 29.02 -35.51
CA THR A 57 -30.86 27.82 -35.27
C THR A 57 -30.61 26.73 -36.36
N ASP A 58 -30.23 25.50 -35.96
CA ASP A 58 -30.49 24.14 -36.51
C ASP A 58 -30.44 23.74 -38.03
N ALA A 59 -30.53 22.41 -38.27
CA ALA A 59 -31.02 21.68 -39.47
C ALA A 59 -30.09 21.24 -40.64
N ALA A 60 -29.30 20.18 -40.37
CA ALA A 60 -29.40 18.86 -41.05
C ALA A 60 -28.90 18.53 -42.51
N LEU A 61 -28.55 17.24 -42.66
CA LEU A 61 -28.55 16.34 -43.85
C LEU A 61 -27.36 16.25 -44.86
N ALA A 62 -26.56 15.19 -44.65
CA ALA A 62 -26.17 14.11 -45.59
C ALA A 62 -25.27 14.36 -46.83
N ALA A 63 -24.08 13.69 -46.82
CA ALA A 63 -23.61 12.82 -47.91
C ALA A 63 -22.46 11.87 -47.46
N THR A 64 -22.39 10.68 -48.07
CA THR A 64 -21.39 9.59 -47.89
C THR A 64 -20.79 9.20 -49.27
N PRO A 65 -19.81 8.27 -49.39
CA PRO A 65 -18.64 7.92 -48.56
C PRO A 65 -17.34 7.71 -49.41
N ALA A 66 -16.20 7.43 -48.75
CA ALA A 66 -15.11 6.49 -49.13
C ALA A 66 -13.80 6.89 -48.41
N ASN A 67 -12.82 6.05 -48.04
CA ASN A 67 -12.60 4.61 -47.76
C ASN A 67 -11.17 4.26 -48.25
N ASN A 68 -10.47 3.33 -47.57
CA ASN A 68 -9.07 2.91 -47.83
C ASN A 68 -8.02 4.01 -47.51
N LYS A 69 -6.95 3.85 -46.71
CA LYS A 69 -6.14 2.69 -46.24
C LYS A 69 -5.38 2.02 -47.40
N VAL A 70 -4.07 1.79 -47.39
CA VAL A 70 -3.00 1.75 -46.37
C VAL A 70 -1.74 2.36 -47.00
N ASP A 71 -0.67 2.63 -46.24
CA ASP A 71 0.68 2.48 -46.79
C ASP A 71 1.72 2.08 -45.73
N GLU A 72 2.81 1.43 -46.15
CA GLU A 72 3.82 0.82 -45.28
C GLU A 72 5.28 1.03 -45.76
N ASN A 73 6.16 1.37 -44.81
CA ASN A 73 7.54 0.85 -44.68
C ASN A 73 8.71 1.36 -45.59
N SER A 74 9.93 1.27 -45.00
CA SER A 74 11.28 1.18 -45.60
C SER A 74 12.01 2.38 -46.25
N GLY A 75 13.34 2.43 -46.04
CA GLY A 75 14.33 3.28 -46.72
C GLY A 75 14.74 4.53 -45.93
N ALA A 76 15.95 4.75 -45.37
CA ALA A 76 17.32 4.22 -45.49
C ALA A 76 18.31 5.04 -46.36
N SER A 77 19.37 5.52 -45.70
CA SER A 77 20.71 5.89 -46.19
C SER A 77 21.05 7.28 -46.78
N ASP A 78 22.23 7.73 -46.33
CA ASP A 78 23.30 8.52 -46.97
C ASP A 78 23.26 10.06 -47.17
N SER A 79 24.13 10.70 -46.39
CA SER A 79 25.31 11.47 -46.84
C SER A 79 25.16 12.63 -47.83
N THR A 80 25.48 13.86 -47.36
CA THR A 80 26.40 14.75 -48.09
C THR A 80 27.03 15.82 -47.20
N ALA A 81 28.33 16.06 -47.38
CA ALA A 81 29.03 17.29 -46.99
C ALA A 81 29.67 17.89 -48.26
N PRO A 82 29.83 19.22 -48.37
CA PRO A 82 31.05 19.89 -47.89
C PRO A 82 30.71 21.27 -47.24
N LYS A 83 31.61 22.22 -46.91
CA LYS A 83 32.92 22.59 -47.50
C LYS A 83 33.66 23.65 -46.64
N ALA A 84 35.01 23.58 -46.61
CA ALA A 84 35.97 24.68 -46.28
C ALA A 84 35.92 25.30 -44.85
N GLN A 85 37.01 25.85 -44.29
CA GLN A 85 38.47 25.75 -44.55
C GLN A 85 39.25 26.23 -43.28
N ALA A 86 40.55 25.98 -43.26
CA ALA A 86 41.56 26.36 -42.25
C ALA A 86 41.55 27.87 -41.86
N ASP A 87 42.25 28.34 -40.81
CA ASP A 87 43.54 27.86 -40.30
C ASP A 87 43.86 28.16 -38.81
N THR A 88 45.04 27.72 -38.37
CA THR A 88 45.55 27.77 -36.98
C THR A 88 45.84 29.17 -36.41
N THR A 89 45.78 29.31 -35.07
CA THR A 89 46.93 29.73 -34.23
C THR A 89 46.62 29.66 -32.73
N THR A 90 47.66 29.49 -31.90
CA THR A 90 47.63 29.64 -30.43
C THR A 90 48.65 30.73 -30.06
N PRO A 91 48.38 31.54 -29.03
CA PRO A 91 49.24 31.42 -27.86
C PRO A 91 48.52 31.57 -26.50
N ALA A 92 49.21 31.09 -25.46
CA ALA A 92 48.99 31.42 -24.05
C ALA A 92 49.47 32.87 -23.77
N SER A 93 49.29 33.54 -22.62
CA SER A 93 48.61 33.27 -21.33
C SER A 93 48.67 34.56 -20.50
N THR A 94 47.81 34.70 -19.49
CA THR A 94 48.17 35.41 -18.25
C THR A 94 47.92 34.49 -17.06
N ASP A 95 48.98 34.25 -16.28
CA ASP A 95 49.02 33.37 -15.12
C ASP A 95 49.15 34.20 -13.82
N ALA A 96 48.58 33.69 -12.73
CA ALA A 96 48.78 34.15 -11.36
C ALA A 96 48.33 33.05 -10.37
N SER A 97 49.00 31.89 -10.41
CA SER A 97 48.77 30.76 -9.49
C SER A 97 48.99 31.08 -7.99
N SER A 98 48.27 30.32 -7.12
CA SER A 98 48.63 29.99 -5.72
C SER A 98 48.63 31.15 -4.68
N THR A 99 48.57 30.94 -3.36
CA THR A 99 48.97 29.78 -2.53
C THR A 99 48.18 29.72 -1.19
N SER A 100 48.22 28.57 -0.51
CA SER A 100 48.10 28.44 0.96
C SER A 100 49.35 29.02 1.69
N VAL A 101 49.53 29.10 3.02
CA VAL A 101 48.91 28.53 4.24
C VAL A 101 48.92 29.65 5.35
N GLU A 102 48.89 29.52 6.69
CA GLU A 102 48.92 28.42 7.69
C GLU A 102 48.22 28.81 9.02
N SER A 103 48.03 27.81 9.91
CA SER A 103 48.24 27.78 11.38
C SER A 103 48.50 29.10 12.15
N SER A 104 47.92 29.35 13.34
CA SER A 104 48.37 28.64 14.57
C SER A 104 47.58 28.93 15.87
N THR A 105 47.57 27.91 16.75
CA THR A 105 47.56 27.90 18.24
C THR A 105 46.73 28.89 19.10
N VAL A 106 45.71 28.34 19.79
CA VAL A 106 45.65 28.16 21.27
C VAL A 106 45.82 29.39 22.22
N SER A 107 44.72 29.68 22.96
CA SER A 107 44.62 30.22 24.34
C SER A 107 44.89 31.70 24.71
N LYS A 108 43.91 32.25 25.45
CA LYS A 108 44.02 32.93 26.78
C LYS A 108 43.57 34.41 26.92
N ALA A 109 42.49 34.57 27.69
CA ALA A 109 42.15 35.64 28.67
C ALA A 109 42.22 37.16 28.35
N GLN A 110 41.08 37.82 28.54
CA GLN A 110 40.83 38.93 29.49
C GLN A 110 41.93 39.99 29.77
N ALA A 111 41.63 41.24 29.38
CA ALA A 111 41.61 42.42 30.27
C ALA A 111 40.62 43.44 29.64
N GLU A 112 39.61 44.02 30.30
CA GLU A 112 39.53 44.81 31.54
C GLU A 112 40.07 46.25 31.47
N ALA A 113 39.20 47.20 31.87
CA ALA A 113 39.57 48.58 32.19
C ALA A 113 38.59 49.22 33.22
N THR A 114 38.67 48.78 34.49
CA THR A 114 38.33 49.57 35.71
C THR A 114 36.85 50.00 35.94
N THR A 115 36.32 50.25 37.16
CA THR A 115 36.90 50.57 38.49
C THR A 115 36.15 49.93 39.70
N SER A 116 36.90 49.71 40.79
CA SER A 116 36.54 49.77 42.24
C SER A 116 35.27 49.11 42.86
N LYS A 117 35.53 48.12 43.73
CA LYS A 117 34.78 47.60 44.92
C LYS A 117 34.77 48.67 46.08
N PRO A 118 33.86 48.73 47.13
CA PRO A 118 33.30 47.63 47.97
C PRO A 118 31.81 47.64 48.40
N ALA A 119 31.44 46.55 49.10
CA ALA A 119 30.17 46.23 49.81
C ALA A 119 29.84 47.22 50.98
N ASP A 120 28.69 47.22 51.67
CA ASP A 120 27.89 46.10 52.21
C ASP A 120 26.46 46.50 52.71
N ALA A 121 25.60 45.50 52.99
CA ALA A 121 24.46 45.42 53.93
C ALA A 121 23.39 46.56 54.14
N THR A 122 22.15 46.35 53.60
CA THR A 122 20.80 46.62 54.22
C THR A 122 20.38 48.06 54.67
N PRO A 123 19.13 48.36 55.16
CA PRO A 123 17.78 47.76 54.95
C PRO A 123 16.58 48.75 54.71
N ALA A 124 15.54 48.29 54.00
CA ALA A 124 14.09 48.57 54.27
C ALA A 124 13.51 50.03 54.13
N PRO A 125 12.30 50.41 54.65
CA PRO A 125 11.05 50.44 53.85
C PRO A 125 10.13 51.71 53.99
N VAL A 126 8.83 51.58 53.61
CA VAL A 126 7.66 52.51 53.81
C VAL A 126 7.63 53.71 52.82
N VAL A 127 6.52 54.29 52.30
CA VAL A 127 5.14 54.54 52.80
C VAL A 127 4.04 54.49 51.71
N SER A 128 2.79 54.21 52.12
CA SER A 128 1.52 54.30 51.35
C SER A 128 0.95 55.75 51.28
N SER A 129 -0.22 56.11 50.73
CA SER A 129 -1.43 55.41 50.20
C SER A 129 -2.11 56.31 49.09
N THR A 130 -3.41 56.39 48.73
CA THR A 130 -4.73 55.92 49.26
C THR A 130 -5.87 56.09 48.21
N THR A 131 -6.89 55.20 48.23
CA THR A 131 -8.32 55.38 47.76
C THR A 131 -8.63 55.75 46.29
N SER A 132 -9.75 55.34 45.66
CA SER A 132 -10.93 54.53 46.08
C SER A 132 -11.70 53.96 44.85
N ALA A 133 -12.41 52.84 45.06
CA ALA A 133 -13.62 52.33 44.34
C ALA A 133 -13.68 52.32 42.79
N THR A 134 -14.07 51.25 42.08
CA THR A 134 -14.38 49.82 42.34
C THR A 134 -14.14 49.04 40.99
N GLU A 135 -14.56 47.81 40.64
CA GLU A 135 -15.53 46.80 41.13
C GLU A 135 -15.06 45.37 40.73
N GLU A 136 -15.90 44.48 40.20
CA GLU A 136 -15.59 43.06 39.94
C GLU A 136 -14.84 42.74 38.63
N THR A 137 -13.83 41.86 38.71
CA THR A 137 -13.86 40.49 38.15
C THR A 137 -12.60 39.73 38.62
N ALA A 138 -12.75 38.47 39.06
CA ALA A 138 -11.65 37.69 39.63
C ALA A 138 -10.75 36.98 38.60
N GLU A 139 -9.43 37.03 38.79
CA GLU A 139 -8.47 36.25 38.01
C GLU A 139 -8.48 34.77 38.44
N LYS A 140 -8.49 33.87 37.46
CA LYS A 140 -8.86 32.46 37.65
C LYS A 140 -7.64 31.55 37.86
N ALA A 141 -7.60 30.87 39.00
CA ALA A 141 -6.54 29.91 39.31
C ALA A 141 -6.44 28.77 38.26
N ILE A 142 -5.20 28.37 37.96
CA ILE A 142 -4.90 27.24 37.08
C ILE A 142 -5.42 25.94 37.74
N PRO A 143 -6.18 25.08 37.04
CA PRO A 143 -6.65 23.82 37.59
C PRO A 143 -5.46 22.88 37.86
N ALA A 144 -5.45 22.26 39.04
CA ALA A 144 -4.47 21.23 39.38
C ALA A 144 -4.69 19.99 38.50
N LEU A 145 -3.60 19.46 37.94
CA LEU A 145 -3.60 18.22 37.15
C LEU A 145 -3.75 17.00 38.07
N ASP A 146 -4.62 16.06 37.72
CA ASP A 146 -4.72 14.78 38.42
C ASP A 146 -3.62 13.85 37.91
N LYS A 147 -2.58 13.68 38.73
CA LYS A 147 -1.44 12.81 38.44
C LYS A 147 -1.60 11.40 39.00
N LYS A 148 -2.56 11.19 39.91
CA LYS A 148 -2.56 10.03 40.82
C LYS A 148 -2.58 8.70 40.08
N GLN A 149 -3.40 8.57 39.04
CA GLN A 149 -3.49 7.36 38.22
C GLN A 149 -2.15 6.99 37.54
N LEU A 150 -1.35 7.98 37.16
CA LEU A 150 -0.04 7.76 36.54
C LEU A 150 1.04 7.51 37.59
N GLU A 151 0.98 8.19 38.74
CA GLU A 151 1.90 7.97 39.87
C GLU A 151 1.78 6.56 40.45
N ASP A 152 0.54 6.12 40.76
CA ASP A 152 0.27 4.78 41.31
C ASP A 152 0.75 3.67 40.33
N TYR A 153 0.53 3.85 39.02
CA TYR A 153 0.87 2.84 38.01
C TYR A 153 2.36 2.82 37.63
N VAL A 154 3.05 3.97 37.67
CA VAL A 154 4.51 4.04 37.58
C VAL A 154 5.15 3.28 38.74
N ALA A 155 4.66 3.48 39.97
CA ALA A 155 5.15 2.79 41.16
C ALA A 155 4.92 1.26 41.10
N GLU A 156 3.77 0.81 40.59
CA GLU A 156 3.48 -0.62 40.37
C GLU A 156 4.53 -1.27 39.44
N ILE A 157 4.94 -0.57 38.38
CA ILE A 157 5.86 -1.09 37.37
C ILE A 157 7.31 -1.02 37.84
N ASP A 158 7.71 0.02 38.57
CA ASP A 158 9.01 0.07 39.26
C ASP A 158 9.14 -1.12 40.23
N ALA A 159 8.11 -1.41 41.03
CA ALA A 159 8.10 -2.55 41.94
C ALA A 159 8.20 -3.90 41.19
N LYS A 160 7.50 -4.06 40.07
CA LYS A 160 7.57 -5.28 39.23
C LYS A 160 8.91 -5.44 38.51
N LEU A 161 9.59 -4.34 38.17
CA LEU A 161 10.96 -4.36 37.63
C LEU A 161 12.00 -4.66 38.72
N ALA A 162 11.81 -4.18 39.95
CA ALA A 162 12.70 -4.45 41.08
C ALA A 162 12.54 -5.87 41.68
N SER A 163 11.43 -6.55 41.41
CA SER A 163 11.12 -7.91 41.87
C SER A 163 11.32 -8.98 40.79
N ASP A 164 12.03 -8.67 39.70
CA ASP A 164 12.27 -9.57 38.55
C ASP A 164 11.02 -10.23 37.96
N SER A 165 9.83 -9.63 38.16
CA SER A 165 8.54 -10.15 37.68
C SER A 165 8.45 -10.24 36.14
N TYR A 166 9.40 -9.62 35.44
CA TYR A 166 9.55 -9.65 33.99
C TYR A 166 10.76 -10.46 33.50
N ALA A 167 11.49 -11.21 34.35
CA ALA A 167 12.65 -12.00 33.94
C ALA A 167 12.35 -13.07 32.87
N THR A 168 11.10 -13.49 32.75
CA THR A 168 10.61 -14.39 31.69
C THR A 168 10.30 -13.69 30.36
N LYS A 169 10.51 -12.38 30.26
CA LYS A 169 10.25 -11.54 29.07
C LYS A 169 11.52 -11.23 28.28
N THR A 170 11.41 -11.04 26.96
CA THR A 170 12.58 -10.74 26.11
C THR A 170 13.19 -9.42 26.50
N ASP A 171 14.52 -9.35 26.51
CA ASP A 171 15.27 -8.21 27.02
C ASP A 171 14.96 -6.92 26.20
N GLU A 172 14.67 -7.07 24.91
CA GLU A 172 14.10 -6.06 24.02
C GLU A 172 12.80 -5.45 24.58
N SER A 173 11.80 -6.29 24.92
CA SER A 173 10.49 -5.82 25.40
C SER A 173 10.57 -5.20 26.79
N VAL A 174 11.52 -5.66 27.62
CA VAL A 174 11.83 -5.04 28.92
C VAL A 174 12.55 -3.70 28.74
N ALA A 175 13.37 -3.54 27.70
CA ALA A 175 13.97 -2.24 27.36
C ALA A 175 12.91 -1.22 26.91
N THR A 176 11.97 -1.61 26.04
CA THR A 176 10.83 -0.74 25.66
C THR A 176 9.95 -0.37 26.86
N LEU A 177 9.73 -1.29 27.80
CA LEU A 177 9.03 -0.97 29.05
C LEU A 177 9.78 0.09 29.88
N LYS A 178 11.11 -0.03 30.02
CA LYS A 178 11.94 0.95 30.73
C LYS A 178 11.95 2.32 30.05
N GLU A 179 11.97 2.38 28.72
CA GLU A 179 11.83 3.63 27.94
C GLU A 179 10.49 4.31 28.22
N HIS A 180 9.38 3.58 28.07
CA HIS A 180 8.04 4.13 28.27
C HIS A 180 7.76 4.52 29.72
N LEU A 181 8.38 3.83 30.69
CA LEU A 181 8.37 4.20 32.11
C LEU A 181 9.15 5.50 32.36
N GLY A 182 10.27 5.71 31.67
CA GLY A 182 11.02 6.98 31.69
C GLY A 182 10.19 8.14 31.14
N LEU A 183 9.51 7.94 30.01
CA LEU A 183 8.60 8.94 29.42
C LEU A 183 7.41 9.25 30.32
N ALA A 184 6.88 8.25 31.05
CA ALA A 184 5.82 8.46 32.03
C ALA A 184 6.28 9.30 33.24
N LYS A 185 7.48 9.02 33.77
CA LYS A 185 8.11 9.82 34.84
C LYS A 185 8.40 11.26 34.40
N LEU A 186 8.80 11.45 33.14
CA LEU A 186 8.95 12.78 32.55
C LEU A 186 7.60 13.51 32.52
N ALA A 187 6.54 12.88 31.97
CA ALA A 187 5.20 13.46 31.90
C ALA A 187 4.65 13.90 33.27
N LEU A 188 4.88 13.11 34.33
CA LEU A 188 4.52 13.48 35.71
C LEU A 188 5.11 14.82 36.18
N THR A 189 6.26 15.23 35.63
CA THR A 189 6.95 16.48 36.00
C THR A 189 6.75 17.60 34.97
N THR A 190 6.61 17.29 33.68
CA THR A 190 6.59 18.29 32.59
C THR A 190 5.23 18.52 31.92
N ALA A 191 4.22 17.69 32.19
CA ALA A 191 2.90 17.83 31.55
C ALA A 191 2.22 19.16 31.92
N LYS A 192 1.60 19.78 30.92
CA LYS A 192 0.82 21.02 31.01
C LYS A 192 -0.69 20.76 30.87
N SER A 193 -1.08 19.52 30.55
CA SER A 193 -2.47 19.12 30.33
C SER A 193 -2.77 17.71 30.85
N GLN A 194 -4.04 17.45 31.16
CA GLN A 194 -4.51 16.15 31.62
C GLN A 194 -4.44 15.07 30.51
N ASP A 195 -4.49 15.49 29.25
CA ASP A 195 -4.35 14.64 28.06
C ASP A 195 -2.92 14.08 27.93
N GLU A 196 -1.88 14.86 28.21
CA GLU A 196 -0.49 14.39 28.22
C GLU A 196 -0.26 13.30 29.28
N LEU A 197 -0.80 13.50 30.50
CA LEU A 197 -0.78 12.48 31.57
C LEU A 197 -1.56 11.22 31.17
N THR A 198 -2.74 11.40 30.55
CA THR A 198 -3.58 10.30 30.06
C THR A 198 -2.90 9.50 28.94
N LYS A 199 -2.19 10.17 28.02
CA LYS A 199 -1.40 9.55 26.95
C LYS A 199 -0.20 8.78 27.50
N ALA A 200 0.52 9.35 28.47
CA ALA A 200 1.62 8.68 29.16
C ALA A 200 1.14 7.40 29.88
N TYR A 201 0.04 7.48 30.63
CA TYR A 201 -0.61 6.32 31.27
C TYR A 201 -0.99 5.25 30.24
N ARG A 202 -1.69 5.61 29.17
CA ARG A 202 -2.13 4.67 28.13
C ARG A 202 -0.95 3.98 27.44
N ARG A 203 0.12 4.72 27.10
CA ARG A 203 1.35 4.15 26.49
C ARG A 203 2.01 3.14 27.42
N LEU A 204 2.15 3.47 28.70
CA LEU A 204 2.75 2.57 29.70
C LEU A 204 1.88 1.32 29.93
N PHE A 205 0.55 1.50 30.05
CA PHE A 205 -0.43 0.43 30.24
C PHE A 205 -0.47 -0.58 29.09
N MET A 206 -0.44 -0.12 27.84
CA MET A 206 -0.37 -1.02 26.68
C MET A 206 0.97 -1.78 26.64
N THR A 207 2.06 -1.14 27.06
CA THR A 207 3.39 -1.78 27.05
C THR A 207 3.46 -2.97 28.01
N VAL A 208 2.88 -2.85 29.20
CA VAL A 208 2.79 -3.97 30.16
C VAL A 208 1.85 -5.07 29.68
N ASN A 209 0.66 -4.70 29.17
CA ASN A 209 -0.40 -5.66 28.89
C ASN A 209 -0.24 -6.41 27.55
N SER A 210 0.37 -5.79 26.53
CA SER A 210 0.57 -6.42 25.20
C SER A 210 1.99 -6.30 24.63
N GLY A 211 2.81 -5.36 25.10
CA GLY A 211 4.19 -5.19 24.63
C GLY A 211 5.19 -6.25 25.11
N LEU A 212 4.94 -6.88 26.26
CA LEU A 212 5.90 -7.81 26.91
C LEU A 212 5.89 -9.23 26.31
N ARG A 213 6.81 -9.48 25.38
CA ARG A 213 7.03 -10.78 24.72
C ARG A 213 7.79 -11.73 25.65
N SER A 214 7.44 -13.03 25.70
CA SER A 214 8.14 -14.00 26.58
C SER A 214 9.39 -14.59 25.92
N LYS A 215 10.44 -14.91 26.70
CA LYS A 215 11.63 -15.63 26.20
C LYS A 215 11.24 -17.06 25.75
N PRO A 216 11.87 -17.62 24.69
CA PRO A 216 11.62 -19.00 24.29
C PRO A 216 11.94 -19.98 25.43
N LYS A 217 11.09 -20.98 25.65
CA LYS A 217 11.40 -22.07 26.58
C LYS A 217 12.43 -22.99 25.94
N ALA A 218 13.68 -22.91 26.41
CA ALA A 218 14.68 -23.94 26.11
C ALA A 218 14.20 -25.30 26.61
N GLN A 219 14.32 -26.33 25.77
CA GLN A 219 13.97 -27.69 26.12
C GLN A 219 15.13 -28.29 26.93
N VAL A 220 14.91 -28.54 28.22
CA VAL A 220 15.95 -29.04 29.11
C VAL A 220 16.21 -30.52 28.81
N GLU A 221 17.36 -30.81 28.20
CA GLU A 221 17.83 -32.18 28.02
C GLU A 221 18.32 -32.77 29.36
N SER A 222 18.15 -34.07 29.52
CA SER A 222 18.71 -34.88 30.60
C SER A 222 18.86 -36.32 30.10
N PRO A 223 19.84 -37.08 30.63
CA PRO A 223 20.62 -37.98 29.78
C PRO A 223 19.91 -39.27 29.36
N LYS A 224 20.27 -39.72 28.15
CA LYS A 224 19.81 -40.96 27.52
C LYS A 224 20.57 -42.15 28.10
N LEU A 225 19.86 -43.08 28.75
CA LEU A 225 20.42 -44.39 29.13
C LEU A 225 20.29 -45.40 27.96
N ASP A 226 21.22 -46.35 27.89
CA ASP A 226 21.25 -47.40 26.86
C ASP A 226 20.29 -48.57 27.18
N THR A 227 19.86 -49.31 26.15
CA THR A 227 18.91 -50.44 26.27
C THR A 227 19.26 -51.61 25.33
N THR A 228 20.29 -52.36 25.72
CA THR A 228 20.50 -53.77 25.36
C THR A 228 20.78 -54.54 26.66
N GLU A 229 20.33 -55.79 26.89
CA GLU A 229 19.63 -56.78 26.05
C GLU A 229 18.27 -57.19 26.67
N GLY A 230 17.55 -58.19 26.13
CA GLY A 230 16.15 -58.47 26.51
C GLY A 230 15.75 -59.93 26.77
N LYS A 231 14.49 -60.10 27.22
CA LYS A 231 13.77 -61.34 27.66
C LYS A 231 13.98 -61.69 29.15
N ALA A 232 13.01 -62.19 29.93
CA ALA A 232 11.57 -62.48 29.76
C ALA A 232 10.84 -62.21 31.12
N THR A 233 9.54 -62.40 31.40
CA THR A 233 8.50 -63.36 30.92
C THR A 233 7.05 -62.86 31.14
N VAL A 234 6.16 -63.33 30.26
CA VAL A 234 4.67 -63.38 30.26
C VAL A 234 3.84 -63.09 31.53
N GLY A 235 2.74 -62.33 31.34
CA GLY A 235 1.59 -62.19 32.26
C GLY A 235 0.24 -61.97 31.54
N LYS A 236 -0.71 -62.90 31.73
CA LYS A 236 -2.09 -62.96 31.16
C LYS A 236 -3.00 -61.80 31.61
N LYS A 237 -4.12 -61.41 30.97
CA LYS A 237 -4.80 -61.70 29.68
C LYS A 237 -5.82 -60.55 29.41
N ALA A 238 -6.16 -60.27 28.16
CA ALA A 238 -6.94 -59.09 27.74
C ALA A 238 -8.49 -59.19 27.85
N SER A 239 -9.14 -58.03 27.87
CA SER A 239 -10.45 -57.75 27.24
C SER A 239 -10.46 -56.30 26.72
N ASN A 240 -11.32 -55.98 25.75
CA ASN A 240 -11.34 -54.70 25.03
C ASN A 240 -12.13 -53.61 25.78
N THR A 241 -11.75 -52.34 25.61
CA THR A 241 -12.58 -51.24 25.03
C THR A 241 -11.85 -49.88 25.15
N GLU A 242 -12.22 -48.93 24.28
CA GLU A 242 -11.87 -47.49 24.30
C GLU A 242 -10.44 -47.05 23.92
N LYS A 243 -10.29 -45.72 23.77
CA LYS A 243 -9.49 -45.09 22.70
C LYS A 243 -8.69 -43.91 23.23
N ALA A 244 -7.36 -44.00 23.17
CA ALA A 244 -6.48 -42.91 23.59
C ALA A 244 -6.51 -41.71 22.62
N THR A 245 -6.58 -40.51 23.19
CA THR A 245 -6.45 -39.22 22.49
C THR A 245 -4.99 -38.76 22.45
N GLY A 246 -4.63 -37.92 21.46
CA GLY A 246 -3.34 -37.20 21.48
C GLY A 246 -2.50 -37.20 20.19
N THR A 247 -2.87 -37.94 19.14
CA THR A 247 -2.09 -37.99 17.89
C THR A 247 -2.65 -37.09 16.78
N ASN A 248 -1.93 -35.99 16.50
CA ASN A 248 -1.89 -35.36 15.18
C ASN A 248 -0.53 -35.74 14.56
N SER A 249 -0.45 -36.47 13.45
CA SER A 249 -0.71 -35.98 12.09
C SER A 249 0.17 -34.75 11.80
N ILE A 250 1.24 -34.83 10.99
CA ILE A 250 1.44 -35.63 9.77
C ILE A 250 2.77 -36.41 9.82
N ALA A 251 2.73 -37.73 9.55
CA ALA A 251 3.95 -38.57 9.47
C ALA A 251 3.87 -39.74 8.45
N ASN A 252 2.96 -39.69 7.46
CA ASN A 252 2.91 -40.71 6.40
C ASN A 252 2.25 -40.22 5.09
N SER A 253 2.88 -39.26 4.40
CA SER A 253 2.45 -38.77 3.09
C SER A 253 3.63 -38.70 2.10
N GLY A 254 4.32 -39.84 1.92
CA GLY A 254 5.49 -39.92 1.02
C GLY A 254 5.99 -41.32 0.65
N LYS A 255 5.39 -42.41 1.16
CA LYS A 255 5.90 -43.78 0.97
C LYS A 255 5.73 -44.36 -0.46
N HIS A 256 5.10 -43.61 -1.36
CA HIS A 256 4.93 -43.94 -2.78
C HIS A 256 5.27 -42.78 -3.73
N ASP A 257 5.93 -41.71 -3.26
CA ASP A 257 6.44 -40.67 -4.16
C ASP A 257 7.73 -41.16 -4.85
N PRO A 258 7.82 -41.19 -6.20
CA PRO A 258 8.98 -41.69 -6.93
C PRO A 258 10.26 -40.84 -6.76
N ARG A 259 10.17 -39.69 -6.07
CA ARG A 259 11.31 -38.84 -5.67
C ARG A 259 11.88 -39.22 -4.31
N ASN A 260 11.13 -39.93 -3.47
CA ASN A 260 11.55 -40.25 -2.11
C ASN A 260 12.72 -41.25 -2.13
N GLY A 261 13.84 -40.92 -1.48
CA GLY A 261 15.10 -41.67 -1.56
C GLY A 261 15.97 -41.39 -2.79
N ARG A 262 15.62 -40.45 -3.67
CA ARG A 262 16.57 -39.88 -4.64
C ARG A 262 17.36 -38.75 -3.97
N ALA A 263 18.62 -38.58 -4.39
CA ALA A 263 19.36 -37.36 -4.07
C ALA A 263 18.60 -36.13 -4.63
N LEU A 264 18.43 -35.10 -3.80
CA LEU A 264 17.83 -33.84 -4.21
C LEU A 264 18.86 -33.03 -5.00
N ASP A 265 18.41 -32.29 -6.02
CA ASP A 265 19.29 -31.47 -6.86
C ASP A 265 19.93 -30.33 -6.03
N GLY A 266 21.26 -30.35 -5.94
CA GLY A 266 22.06 -29.34 -5.25
C GLY A 266 22.04 -27.96 -5.90
N ASN A 267 21.55 -27.84 -7.14
CA ASN A 267 21.48 -26.57 -7.87
C ASN A 267 20.24 -25.72 -7.52
N ASN A 268 19.46 -26.07 -6.49
CA ASN A 268 18.32 -25.28 -6.04
C ASN A 268 18.77 -24.04 -5.22
N PRO A 269 18.65 -22.80 -5.75
CA PRO A 269 19.29 -21.62 -5.14
C PRO A 269 18.55 -21.03 -3.93
N PHE A 270 17.56 -21.75 -3.37
CA PHE A 270 16.64 -21.24 -2.34
C PHE A 270 16.70 -22.04 -1.02
N ARG A 271 17.88 -22.51 -0.61
CA ARG A 271 18.04 -23.16 0.70
C ARG A 271 19.23 -22.61 1.50
N THR A 272 18.90 -21.79 2.51
CA THR A 272 19.83 -21.20 3.48
C THR A 272 19.76 -21.91 4.85
N ASP A 273 19.50 -23.22 4.84
CA ASP A 273 19.46 -24.06 6.05
C ASP A 273 20.90 -24.45 6.47
N ALA A 274 21.57 -23.54 7.20
CA ALA A 274 22.79 -23.79 7.98
C ALA A 274 23.83 -24.75 7.34
N ALA A 275 24.18 -24.51 6.07
CA ALA A 275 25.33 -25.17 5.47
C ALA A 275 26.60 -24.81 6.25
N THR A 276 27.46 -25.79 6.51
CA THR A 276 28.89 -25.53 6.76
C THR A 276 29.40 -24.65 5.62
N THR A 277 30.05 -23.53 5.93
CA THR A 277 30.61 -22.66 4.89
C THR A 277 31.65 -23.44 4.09
N ALA A 278 31.28 -23.80 2.86
CA ALA A 278 32.27 -24.11 1.85
C ALA A 278 32.87 -22.76 1.44
N ASP A 279 34.01 -22.42 2.06
CA ASP A 279 34.74 -21.18 1.81
C ASP A 279 35.04 -21.00 0.31
N ASP A 280 35.13 -22.13 -0.41
CA ASP A 280 35.15 -22.30 -1.87
C ASP A 280 34.15 -21.46 -2.68
N ASN A 281 33.10 -20.89 -2.07
CA ASN A 281 32.09 -20.09 -2.78
C ASN A 281 32.20 -18.56 -2.59
N ASP A 282 33.04 -18.05 -1.67
CA ASP A 282 33.20 -16.59 -1.53
C ASP A 282 34.12 -16.02 -2.63
N SER A 283 33.63 -15.02 -3.34
CA SER A 283 34.39 -14.30 -4.38
C SER A 283 35.00 -12.99 -3.89
N SER A 284 34.74 -12.57 -2.64
CA SER A 284 35.32 -11.33 -2.06
C SER A 284 36.85 -11.32 -2.10
N ILE A 285 37.45 -12.52 -2.06
CA ILE A 285 38.88 -12.76 -2.17
C ILE A 285 39.49 -12.30 -3.51
N ASN A 286 38.66 -12.08 -4.55
CA ASN A 286 39.04 -11.50 -5.85
C ASN A 286 38.98 -9.95 -5.87
N GLU A 287 38.51 -9.27 -4.81
CA GLU A 287 38.59 -7.80 -4.67
C GLU A 287 40.03 -7.31 -4.46
N THR A 288 40.97 -8.20 -4.13
CA THR A 288 42.41 -7.91 -4.16
C THR A 288 43.05 -8.69 -5.29
N ASP A 289 43.70 -8.00 -6.24
CA ASP A 289 44.41 -8.70 -7.32
C ASP A 289 45.68 -9.43 -6.84
N LEU A 290 46.28 -10.19 -7.75
CA LEU A 290 47.55 -10.88 -7.53
C LEU A 290 48.73 -9.90 -7.68
N ASP A 291 49.79 -10.08 -6.89
CA ASP A 291 51.05 -9.36 -7.10
C ASP A 291 51.83 -10.03 -8.24
N VAL A 292 51.45 -9.67 -9.48
CA VAL A 292 51.97 -10.28 -10.71
C VAL A 292 52.46 -9.23 -11.69
N VAL A 293 53.63 -9.50 -12.26
CA VAL A 293 54.19 -8.65 -13.31
C VAL A 293 53.62 -9.13 -14.64
N ASN A 294 52.66 -8.36 -15.17
CA ASN A 294 52.03 -8.54 -16.48
C ASN A 294 52.57 -7.52 -17.50
N PRO A 295 53.85 -7.59 -17.94
CA PRO A 295 54.39 -6.63 -18.88
C PRO A 295 53.91 -6.96 -20.29
N TYR A 296 53.60 -5.94 -21.08
CA TYR A 296 53.77 -6.08 -22.53
C TYR A 296 55.27 -6.25 -22.81
N PHE A 297 55.64 -7.24 -23.62
CA PHE A 297 57.05 -7.62 -23.84
C PHE A 297 57.94 -6.52 -24.48
N GLU A 298 57.35 -5.40 -24.90
CA GLU A 298 58.05 -4.14 -25.21
C GLU A 298 58.78 -3.51 -24.01
N ALA A 299 58.33 -3.76 -22.77
CA ALA A 299 59.01 -3.31 -21.56
C ALA A 299 60.42 -3.93 -21.41
N ASN A 300 60.64 -5.10 -22.04
CA ASN A 300 61.92 -5.78 -22.13
C ASN A 300 62.80 -5.24 -23.28
N GLY A 301 62.35 -4.21 -23.99
CA GLY A 301 63.03 -3.59 -25.12
C GLY A 301 62.38 -3.92 -26.46
N THR A 302 61.97 -2.88 -27.18
CA THR A 302 61.37 -3.00 -28.51
C THR A 302 62.43 -3.31 -29.59
N PRO A 303 62.14 -4.23 -30.53
CA PRO A 303 62.57 -4.11 -31.92
C PRO A 303 62.10 -2.78 -32.54
N THR A 304 62.88 -2.21 -33.46
CA THR A 304 62.42 -1.09 -34.30
C THR A 304 61.23 -1.48 -35.20
N LYS A 305 60.64 -0.52 -35.93
CA LYS A 305 59.53 -0.82 -36.87
C LYS A 305 60.00 -1.68 -38.05
N GLU A 306 61.28 -1.60 -38.36
CA GLU A 306 61.99 -2.27 -39.43
C GLU A 306 62.55 -3.63 -38.97
N GLU A 307 62.88 -3.77 -37.68
CA GLU A 307 63.32 -5.02 -37.06
C GLU A 307 62.16 -6.01 -36.85
N LYS A 308 62.35 -7.23 -37.37
CA LYS A 308 61.41 -8.34 -37.21
C LYS A 308 61.47 -8.97 -35.81
N TRP A 309 62.67 -9.01 -35.23
CA TRP A 309 62.93 -9.54 -33.90
C TRP A 309 64.13 -8.83 -33.26
N LYS A 310 64.23 -8.94 -31.95
CA LYS A 310 65.36 -8.49 -31.13
C LYS A 310 65.78 -9.62 -30.18
N VAL A 311 67.05 -9.66 -29.82
CA VAL A 311 67.58 -10.58 -28.81
C VAL A 311 68.05 -9.75 -27.61
N ILE A 312 67.67 -10.18 -26.41
CA ILE A 312 68.09 -9.58 -25.13
C ILE A 312 68.68 -10.66 -24.23
N ASP A 313 69.38 -10.28 -23.17
CA ASP A 313 69.88 -11.24 -22.19
C ASP A 313 68.83 -11.57 -21.12
N LYS A 314 68.93 -12.75 -20.50
CA LYS A 314 67.95 -13.28 -19.54
C LYS A 314 67.66 -12.34 -18.37
N ILE A 315 68.66 -11.56 -17.94
CA ILE A 315 68.55 -10.66 -16.78
C ILE A 315 67.63 -9.46 -17.05
N ASP A 316 67.41 -9.12 -18.33
CA ASP A 316 66.54 -8.03 -18.77
C ASP A 316 65.06 -8.48 -18.94
N LEU A 317 64.75 -9.78 -18.70
CA LEU A 317 63.39 -10.29 -18.73
C LEU A 317 62.64 -9.97 -17.42
N ILE A 318 62.24 -8.71 -17.30
CA ILE A 318 61.29 -8.19 -16.31
C ILE A 318 60.09 -9.15 -16.16
N GLY A 319 59.82 -9.57 -14.92
CA GLY A 319 58.58 -10.24 -14.51
C GLY A 319 58.50 -11.75 -14.72
N TRP A 320 59.13 -12.31 -15.75
CA TRP A 320 58.96 -13.71 -16.16
C TRP A 320 60.28 -14.49 -16.17
N GLN A 321 60.27 -15.70 -15.61
CA GLN A 321 61.43 -16.59 -15.53
C GLN A 321 61.46 -17.59 -16.69
N LEU A 322 62.65 -18.00 -17.10
CA LEU A 322 62.83 -18.95 -18.20
C LEU A 322 62.78 -20.39 -17.68
N SER A 323 61.87 -21.20 -18.24
CA SER A 323 61.71 -22.62 -17.90
C SER A 323 62.95 -23.45 -18.20
N ASN A 324 63.72 -23.07 -19.22
CA ASN A 324 64.96 -23.71 -19.60
C ASN A 324 66.14 -23.09 -18.82
N SER A 325 66.78 -23.90 -17.97
CA SER A 325 67.94 -23.48 -17.18
C SER A 325 69.18 -23.16 -18.02
N LYS A 326 69.33 -23.74 -19.22
CA LYS A 326 70.42 -23.46 -20.18
C LYS A 326 70.23 -22.14 -20.94
N GLN A 327 69.02 -21.61 -20.99
CA GLN A 327 68.72 -20.43 -21.79
C GLN A 327 69.28 -19.17 -21.11
N THR A 328 70.18 -18.48 -21.83
CA THR A 328 70.82 -17.22 -21.40
C THR A 328 70.26 -15.99 -22.12
N LYS A 329 69.56 -16.17 -23.25
CA LYS A 329 69.01 -15.08 -24.08
C LYS A 329 67.53 -15.26 -24.37
N VAL A 330 66.83 -14.17 -24.64
CA VAL A 330 65.39 -14.15 -24.95
C VAL A 330 65.18 -13.46 -26.29
N VAL A 331 64.23 -13.96 -27.09
CA VAL A 331 63.85 -13.35 -28.37
C VAL A 331 62.53 -12.62 -28.20
N ILE A 332 62.47 -11.37 -28.64
CA ILE A 332 61.25 -10.57 -28.72
C ILE A 332 60.93 -10.37 -30.20
N VAL A 333 59.78 -10.86 -30.65
CA VAL A 333 59.36 -10.82 -32.05
C VAL A 333 58.30 -9.75 -32.26
N ASN A 334 58.49 -8.91 -33.28
CA ASN A 334 57.50 -7.94 -33.74
C ASN A 334 56.44 -8.65 -34.59
N GLY A 335 55.35 -9.09 -33.96
CA GLY A 335 54.27 -9.84 -34.60
C GLY A 335 53.50 -9.07 -35.69
N LYS A 336 53.69 -7.76 -35.79
CA LYS A 336 53.14 -6.91 -36.87
C LYS A 336 54.05 -6.76 -38.09
N ALA A 337 55.30 -7.22 -38.05
CA ALA A 337 56.22 -7.00 -39.15
C ALA A 337 55.68 -7.61 -40.46
N THR A 338 55.45 -6.76 -41.47
CA THR A 338 54.71 -7.10 -42.71
C THR A 338 55.27 -8.31 -43.43
N SER A 339 56.58 -8.52 -43.35
CA SER A 339 57.29 -9.67 -43.93
C SER A 339 56.83 -11.05 -43.42
N TYR A 340 56.12 -11.12 -42.29
CA TYR A 340 55.52 -12.36 -41.80
C TYR A 340 54.22 -12.72 -42.55
N GLY A 341 53.51 -11.76 -43.14
CA GLY A 341 52.32 -12.01 -43.98
C GLY A 341 50.96 -11.59 -43.42
N GLY A 342 50.91 -10.86 -42.30
CA GLY A 342 49.68 -10.15 -41.87
C GLY A 342 48.80 -10.85 -40.82
N TYR A 343 49.38 -11.39 -39.74
CA TYR A 343 48.68 -12.06 -38.63
C TYR A 343 47.87 -11.11 -37.70
N GLY A 344 47.20 -10.08 -38.26
CA GLY A 344 46.60 -8.96 -37.52
C GLY A 344 45.45 -9.30 -36.57
N GLY A 345 44.89 -10.51 -36.63
CA GLY A 345 43.90 -11.02 -35.68
C GLY A 345 44.47 -11.88 -34.56
N VAL A 346 45.78 -12.16 -34.56
CA VAL A 346 46.39 -13.21 -33.72
C VAL A 346 47.35 -12.65 -32.66
N VAL A 347 47.87 -11.44 -32.88
CA VAL A 347 48.73 -10.67 -31.97
C VAL A 347 48.00 -9.41 -31.46
N ASN A 348 48.41 -8.84 -30.33
CA ASN A 348 47.79 -7.60 -29.81
C ASN A 348 48.05 -6.42 -30.79
N GLN A 349 47.00 -5.63 -31.06
CA GLN A 349 47.04 -4.57 -32.06
C GLN A 349 47.63 -3.23 -31.56
N THR A 350 47.77 -3.00 -30.26
CA THR A 350 48.53 -1.86 -29.70
C THR A 350 49.93 -2.26 -29.27
N HIS A 351 50.11 -3.46 -28.72
CA HIS A 351 51.38 -4.01 -28.20
C HIS A 351 51.78 -5.28 -28.99
N PRO A 352 52.40 -5.15 -30.17
CA PRO A 352 52.54 -6.26 -31.14
C PRO A 352 53.65 -7.28 -30.82
N TYR A 353 54.32 -7.15 -29.67
CA TYR A 353 55.52 -7.91 -29.36
C TYR A 353 55.22 -9.22 -28.64
N SER A 354 55.93 -10.27 -29.02
CA SER A 354 55.69 -11.64 -28.58
C SER A 354 56.99 -12.37 -28.21
N ILE A 355 56.92 -13.32 -27.28
CA ILE A 355 58.04 -14.23 -26.97
C ILE A 355 57.74 -15.64 -27.52
N PRO A 356 58.64 -16.26 -28.32
CA PRO A 356 58.50 -17.65 -28.77
C PRO A 356 58.85 -18.62 -27.63
N LEU A 357 57.98 -19.60 -27.38
CA LEU A 357 58.17 -20.62 -26.32
C LEU A 357 59.12 -21.77 -26.72
N ALA A 358 59.60 -21.76 -27.96
CA ALA A 358 60.72 -22.56 -28.46
C ALA A 358 61.26 -21.98 -29.77
N LEU A 359 62.50 -22.34 -30.10
CA LEU A 359 63.09 -22.21 -31.43
C LEU A 359 63.48 -23.59 -31.95
N TYR A 360 63.47 -23.77 -33.27
CA TYR A 360 63.74 -25.03 -33.96
C TYR A 360 64.87 -24.84 -34.97
N SER A 361 65.84 -25.75 -35.04
CA SER A 361 66.94 -25.64 -36.02
C SER A 361 66.54 -26.11 -37.42
N THR A 362 65.51 -26.96 -37.53
CA THR A 362 64.99 -27.49 -38.79
C THR A 362 63.50 -27.21 -38.92
N LYS A 363 63.11 -26.67 -40.08
CA LYS A 363 61.72 -26.30 -40.40
C LYS A 363 60.79 -27.52 -40.34
N ASN A 364 59.64 -27.38 -39.67
CA ASN A 364 58.61 -28.41 -39.53
C ASN A 364 59.05 -29.70 -38.79
N ASP A 365 60.26 -29.73 -38.22
CA ASP A 365 60.74 -30.86 -37.41
C ASP A 365 60.63 -30.55 -35.92
N ALA A 366 59.65 -31.15 -35.27
CA ALA A 366 59.40 -30.98 -33.83
C ALA A 366 60.55 -31.52 -32.94
N THR A 367 61.40 -32.42 -33.45
CA THR A 367 62.56 -32.96 -32.73
C THR A 367 63.75 -32.01 -32.76
N SER A 368 63.82 -31.10 -33.74
CA SER A 368 64.88 -30.09 -33.89
C SER A 368 64.80 -28.91 -32.90
N LYS A 369 63.96 -29.02 -31.86
CA LYS A 369 63.79 -28.01 -30.80
C LYS A 369 65.14 -27.73 -30.12
N SER A 370 65.54 -26.47 -30.13
CA SER A 370 66.79 -26.01 -29.53
C SER A 370 66.81 -26.23 -28.02
N ASP A 371 67.89 -26.80 -27.49
CA ASP A 371 68.12 -26.90 -26.05
C ASP A 371 68.59 -25.57 -25.43
N GLN A 372 68.79 -24.53 -26.24
CA GLN A 372 69.15 -23.19 -25.81
C GLN A 372 67.93 -22.27 -25.57
N PHE A 373 66.71 -22.68 -25.93
CA PHE A 373 65.50 -21.86 -25.81
C PHE A 373 64.31 -22.68 -25.27
N GLY A 374 63.36 -22.03 -24.59
CA GLY A 374 62.20 -22.69 -24.00
C GLY A 374 61.09 -21.73 -23.58
N GLY A 375 60.11 -22.27 -22.85
CA GLY A 375 58.96 -21.51 -22.37
C GLY A 375 59.27 -20.62 -21.16
N ILE A 376 58.26 -19.93 -20.65
CA ILE A 376 58.35 -18.99 -19.53
C ILE A 376 57.49 -19.44 -18.35
N TYR A 377 57.81 -19.02 -17.13
CA TYR A 377 56.96 -19.19 -15.95
C TYR A 377 57.04 -18.00 -15.00
N GLN A 378 56.00 -17.87 -14.16
CA GLN A 378 55.96 -16.94 -13.04
C GLN A 378 55.49 -17.71 -11.80
N ASP A 379 56.13 -17.45 -10.66
CA ASP A 379 55.68 -17.91 -9.35
C ASP A 379 54.86 -16.80 -8.72
N ILE A 380 53.70 -17.14 -8.16
CA ILE A 380 52.64 -16.20 -7.80
C ILE A 380 52.07 -16.63 -6.45
N ASP A 381 52.12 -15.74 -5.47
CA ASP A 381 51.44 -15.96 -4.18
C ASP A 381 49.93 -15.75 -4.35
N VAL A 382 49.15 -16.67 -3.78
CA VAL A 382 47.69 -16.77 -3.94
C VAL A 382 47.03 -17.14 -2.62
N LYS A 383 45.71 -17.02 -2.55
CA LYS A 383 44.91 -17.47 -1.42
C LYS A 383 44.03 -18.68 -1.81
N PRO A 384 43.79 -19.65 -0.91
CA PRO A 384 42.77 -20.69 -1.11
C PRO A 384 41.41 -20.11 -1.51
N GLY A 385 40.71 -20.76 -2.44
CA GLY A 385 39.39 -20.32 -2.94
C GLY A 385 39.43 -19.15 -3.95
N GLN A 386 40.59 -18.51 -4.17
CA GLN A 386 40.73 -17.41 -5.12
C GLN A 386 40.61 -17.90 -6.57
N GLU A 387 39.88 -17.17 -7.42
CA GLU A 387 39.86 -17.47 -8.86
C GLU A 387 41.05 -16.81 -9.54
N VAL A 388 41.87 -17.59 -10.25
CA VAL A 388 43.00 -17.08 -11.02
C VAL A 388 42.72 -17.25 -12.50
N VAL A 389 42.67 -16.13 -13.22
CA VAL A 389 42.49 -16.05 -14.67
C VAL A 389 43.85 -15.91 -15.33
N VAL A 390 44.08 -16.67 -16.39
CA VAL A 390 45.25 -16.56 -17.26
C VAL A 390 44.77 -16.33 -18.69
N GLY A 391 45.03 -15.14 -19.24
CA GLY A 391 44.77 -14.75 -20.61
C GLY A 391 46.05 -14.53 -21.40
N PHE A 392 46.04 -14.85 -22.69
CA PHE A 392 47.08 -14.43 -23.63
C PHE A 392 46.63 -14.56 -25.09
N ASN A 393 47.28 -13.78 -25.96
CA ASN A 393 47.18 -13.92 -27.41
C ASN A 393 48.33 -14.83 -27.87
N SER A 394 48.02 -15.95 -28.51
CA SER A 394 49.01 -16.91 -29.01
C SER A 394 49.01 -16.98 -30.53
N THR A 395 50.18 -16.94 -31.16
CA THR A 395 50.30 -16.96 -32.63
C THR A 395 51.16 -18.12 -33.14
N ASN A 396 50.76 -18.64 -34.30
CA ASN A 396 51.41 -19.72 -35.03
C ASN A 396 51.91 -19.21 -36.40
N PHE A 397 53.24 -19.20 -36.61
CA PHE A 397 53.84 -18.88 -37.92
C PHE A 397 53.84 -20.07 -38.90
N GLY A 398 52.80 -20.90 -38.82
CA GLY A 398 52.51 -21.97 -39.78
C GLY A 398 51.44 -21.54 -40.78
N GLY A 399 51.04 -22.46 -41.66
CA GLY A 399 49.96 -22.22 -42.60
C GLY A 399 48.64 -21.83 -41.90
N PHE A 400 47.86 -20.95 -42.53
CA PHE A 400 46.58 -20.46 -42.00
C PHE A 400 45.66 -21.61 -41.56
N ALA A 401 45.11 -21.50 -40.34
CA ALA A 401 44.29 -22.51 -39.68
C ALA A 401 44.97 -23.88 -39.37
N SER A 402 46.31 -23.96 -39.39
CA SER A 402 47.03 -25.12 -38.85
C SER A 402 46.68 -25.36 -37.37
N GLN A 403 46.49 -26.63 -37.00
CA GLN A 403 46.31 -27.07 -35.62
C GLN A 403 47.65 -27.28 -34.88
N ASP A 404 48.78 -27.10 -35.56
CA ASP A 404 50.12 -27.31 -35.01
C ASP A 404 50.59 -26.06 -34.25
N ASN A 405 51.68 -26.17 -33.50
CA ASN A 405 52.18 -25.08 -32.63
C ASN A 405 51.18 -24.70 -31.51
N LYS A 406 50.66 -25.68 -30.77
CA LYS A 406 49.78 -25.42 -29.60
C LYS A 406 50.61 -24.94 -28.40
N VAL A 407 50.05 -24.06 -27.56
CA VAL A 407 50.64 -23.72 -26.25
C VAL A 407 50.08 -24.65 -25.18
N LYS A 408 50.97 -25.11 -24.29
CA LYS A 408 50.67 -25.83 -23.07
C LYS A 408 50.83 -24.87 -21.90
N VAL A 409 49.73 -24.56 -21.22
CA VAL A 409 49.76 -23.88 -19.92
C VAL A 409 49.79 -24.96 -18.85
N THR A 410 50.72 -24.86 -17.93
CA THR A 410 50.90 -25.78 -16.81
C THR A 410 50.84 -24.95 -15.53
N VAL A 411 49.78 -25.14 -14.74
CA VAL A 411 49.71 -24.59 -13.37
C VAL A 411 50.12 -25.69 -12.40
N SER A 412 51.08 -25.41 -11.51
CA SER A 412 51.55 -26.36 -10.51
C SER A 412 51.79 -25.69 -9.15
N TYR A 413 51.82 -26.48 -8.08
CA TYR A 413 51.93 -25.98 -6.70
C TYR A 413 53.36 -26.23 -6.15
N PRO A 414 54.25 -25.22 -6.12
CA PRO A 414 55.63 -25.39 -5.64
C PRO A 414 55.69 -25.72 -4.14
N ASP A 415 54.88 -25.05 -3.32
CA ASP A 415 54.87 -25.17 -1.85
C ASP A 415 54.32 -26.53 -1.33
N LYS A 416 53.98 -27.46 -2.22
CA LYS A 416 53.51 -28.82 -1.89
C LYS A 416 54.57 -29.91 -2.10
N GLY A 417 55.68 -29.61 -2.77
CA GLY A 417 56.68 -30.61 -3.15
C GLY A 417 56.19 -31.62 -4.20
N ASN A 418 57.13 -32.35 -4.80
CA ASN A 418 56.88 -33.10 -6.04
C ASN A 418 55.81 -34.20 -5.93
N GLU A 419 55.60 -34.79 -4.75
CA GLU A 419 54.66 -35.90 -4.55
C GLU A 419 53.22 -35.47 -4.21
N GLN A 420 53.02 -34.21 -3.80
CA GLN A 420 51.69 -33.64 -3.52
C GLN A 420 51.32 -32.52 -4.52
N GLN A 421 52.11 -32.35 -5.58
CA GLN A 421 51.90 -31.33 -6.60
C GLN A 421 50.75 -31.75 -7.54
N GLY A 422 49.61 -31.08 -7.39
CA GLY A 422 48.59 -31.06 -8.44
C GLY A 422 49.09 -30.29 -9.66
N THR A 423 48.80 -30.80 -10.86
CA THR A 423 49.14 -30.15 -12.13
C THR A 423 47.89 -29.96 -12.98
N ILE A 424 47.57 -28.72 -13.31
CA ILE A 424 46.51 -28.37 -14.27
C ILE A 424 47.18 -28.12 -15.63
N THR A 425 46.84 -28.92 -16.63
CA THR A 425 47.33 -28.75 -18.01
C THR A 425 46.23 -28.24 -18.92
N TRP A 426 46.44 -27.09 -19.56
CA TRP A 426 45.57 -26.57 -20.62
C TRP A 426 46.29 -26.57 -21.96
N ARG A 427 45.60 -26.99 -23.02
CA ARG A 427 46.05 -26.87 -24.42
C ARG A 427 45.26 -25.76 -25.10
N THR A 428 45.93 -24.75 -25.64
CA THR A 428 45.24 -23.67 -26.36
C THR A 428 44.98 -24.02 -27.82
N LEU A 429 43.91 -23.45 -28.37
CA LEU A 429 43.53 -23.54 -29.78
C LEU A 429 43.06 -22.14 -30.24
N GLY A 430 43.86 -21.48 -31.07
CA GLY A 430 43.56 -20.12 -31.56
C GLY A 430 43.92 -18.99 -30.57
N SER A 431 43.38 -17.81 -30.85
CA SER A 431 43.69 -16.53 -30.18
C SER A 431 42.48 -15.58 -30.31
N PRO A 432 42.20 -14.72 -29.32
CA PRO A 432 42.78 -14.68 -27.97
C PRO A 432 42.28 -15.86 -27.11
N TYR A 433 43.07 -16.27 -26.13
CA TYR A 433 42.72 -17.32 -25.16
C TYR A 433 42.58 -16.73 -23.76
N SER A 434 41.59 -17.21 -22.98
CA SER A 434 41.61 -17.08 -21.52
C SER A 434 40.99 -18.29 -20.83
N GLY A 435 41.58 -18.69 -19.72
CA GLY A 435 41.09 -19.75 -18.84
C GLY A 435 41.15 -19.30 -17.37
N VAL A 436 40.35 -19.93 -16.52
CA VAL A 436 40.29 -19.67 -15.08
C VAL A 436 40.26 -20.98 -14.30
N PHE A 437 40.80 -20.98 -13.09
CA PHE A 437 40.65 -22.05 -12.11
C PHE A 437 40.54 -21.47 -10.70
N THR A 438 39.99 -22.26 -9.79
CA THR A 438 39.89 -21.93 -8.36
C THR A 438 41.07 -22.56 -7.61
N VAL A 439 41.77 -21.77 -6.80
CA VAL A 439 42.96 -22.21 -6.06
C VAL A 439 42.56 -23.23 -4.98
N PRO A 440 43.12 -24.46 -4.97
CA PRO A 440 42.72 -25.49 -4.01
C PRO A 440 43.02 -25.13 -2.55
N ASN A 441 42.26 -25.76 -1.65
CA ASN A 441 42.42 -25.53 -0.21
C ASN A 441 43.83 -25.86 0.30
N GLY A 442 44.39 -24.91 1.06
CA GLY A 442 45.75 -24.97 1.57
C GLY A 442 46.85 -24.76 0.53
N VAL A 443 46.57 -24.23 -0.66
CA VAL A 443 47.58 -23.74 -1.62
C VAL A 443 47.78 -22.23 -1.44
N THR A 444 49.02 -21.82 -1.17
CA THR A 444 49.43 -20.42 -0.96
C THR A 444 50.27 -19.84 -2.09
N LYS A 445 50.73 -20.68 -3.03
CA LYS A 445 51.55 -20.29 -4.17
C LYS A 445 51.29 -21.21 -5.34
N ILE A 446 51.24 -20.62 -6.53
CA ILE A 446 51.19 -21.32 -7.81
C ILE A 446 52.42 -20.98 -8.64
N ARG A 447 52.76 -21.87 -9.56
CA ARG A 447 53.65 -21.63 -10.68
C ARG A 447 52.83 -21.72 -11.96
N VAL A 448 52.65 -20.62 -12.66
CA VAL A 448 52.02 -20.61 -14.00
C VAL A 448 53.12 -20.65 -15.04
N ARG A 449 53.17 -21.73 -15.81
CA ARG A 449 54.17 -21.95 -16.87
C ARG A 449 53.50 -22.03 -18.24
N LEU A 450 54.07 -21.38 -19.25
CA LEU A 450 53.67 -21.46 -20.64
C LEU A 450 54.81 -22.10 -21.44
N GLU A 451 54.55 -23.26 -22.04
CA GLU A 451 55.48 -24.04 -22.86
C GLU A 451 54.85 -24.40 -24.23
N VAL A 452 55.66 -24.91 -25.16
CA VAL A 452 55.11 -25.60 -26.34
C VAL A 452 54.41 -26.89 -25.90
N ALA A 453 53.21 -27.14 -26.40
CA ALA A 453 52.51 -28.38 -26.18
C ALA A 453 53.06 -29.51 -27.07
N ASP A 454 52.98 -30.73 -26.58
CA ASP A 454 53.48 -31.92 -27.25
C ASP A 454 52.61 -32.20 -28.50
N GLY A 455 53.24 -32.29 -29.67
CA GLY A 455 52.60 -32.39 -30.98
C GLY A 455 53.53 -31.93 -32.12
N ASN A 456 52.97 -31.76 -33.31
CA ASN A 456 53.70 -31.28 -34.50
C ASN A 456 54.01 -29.76 -34.43
N VAL A 457 54.96 -29.34 -35.26
CA VAL A 457 55.35 -27.93 -35.47
C VAL A 457 55.13 -27.58 -36.95
N SER A 458 54.64 -26.38 -37.25
CA SER A 458 54.33 -25.92 -38.62
C SER A 458 54.81 -24.50 -38.82
N GLN A 459 55.69 -24.28 -39.81
CA GLN A 459 56.53 -23.10 -39.93
C GLN A 459 56.72 -22.69 -41.39
N GLU A 460 56.52 -21.40 -41.68
CA GLU A 460 56.94 -20.77 -42.94
C GLU A 460 58.36 -20.19 -42.86
N ASP A 461 59.05 -20.07 -43.99
CA ASP A 461 60.40 -19.46 -44.05
C ASP A 461 60.41 -17.98 -43.68
N LYS A 462 59.25 -17.32 -43.72
CA LYS A 462 59.06 -15.97 -43.19
C LYS A 462 59.35 -15.91 -41.68
N GLY A 463 59.05 -17.00 -40.95
CA GLY A 463 59.30 -17.21 -39.53
C GLY A 463 60.74 -17.64 -39.20
N LYS A 464 61.65 -17.62 -40.18
CA LYS A 464 63.07 -17.89 -39.98
C LYS A 464 63.80 -16.66 -39.44
N ILE A 465 64.60 -16.86 -38.41
CA ILE A 465 65.42 -15.85 -37.74
C ILE A 465 66.89 -16.32 -37.67
N ASN A 466 67.83 -15.38 -37.55
CA ASN A 466 69.24 -15.70 -37.28
C ASN A 466 69.66 -15.12 -35.93
N ILE A 467 70.37 -15.92 -35.13
CA ILE A 467 70.93 -15.54 -33.83
C ILE A 467 72.38 -16.04 -33.80
N GLU A 468 73.33 -15.11 -33.68
CA GLU A 468 74.77 -15.41 -33.54
C GLU A 468 75.31 -16.34 -34.66
N GLY A 469 74.82 -16.16 -35.89
CA GLY A 469 75.19 -16.95 -37.06
C GLY A 469 74.42 -18.27 -37.20
N LYS A 470 73.64 -18.69 -36.20
CA LYS A 470 72.75 -19.85 -36.29
C LYS A 470 71.37 -19.46 -36.79
N ASP A 471 70.86 -20.22 -37.76
CA ASP A 471 69.48 -20.11 -38.22
C ASP A 471 68.52 -20.88 -37.30
N TYR A 472 67.36 -20.28 -37.05
CA TYR A 472 66.26 -20.86 -36.26
C TYR A 472 64.91 -20.55 -36.90
N TYR A 473 63.94 -21.44 -36.71
CA TYR A 473 62.53 -21.22 -37.03
C TYR A 473 61.74 -21.01 -35.74
N LEU A 474 60.85 -20.02 -35.73
CA LEU A 474 60.03 -19.66 -34.58
C LEU A 474 59.02 -20.78 -34.24
N GLY A 475 58.92 -21.13 -32.96
CA GLY A 475 57.81 -21.93 -32.41
C GLY A 475 56.55 -21.09 -32.17
N PRO A 476 55.55 -21.63 -31.46
CA PRO A 476 54.42 -20.82 -31.01
C PRO A 476 54.88 -19.72 -30.06
N MET A 477 54.24 -18.56 -30.17
CA MET A 477 54.58 -17.38 -29.38
C MET A 477 53.39 -16.92 -28.54
N VAL A 478 53.70 -16.23 -27.44
CA VAL A 478 52.71 -15.56 -26.60
C VAL A 478 52.93 -14.05 -26.59
N SER A 479 51.84 -13.30 -26.52
CA SER A 479 51.74 -11.85 -26.36
C SER A 479 50.51 -11.53 -25.51
N ASN A 480 50.35 -10.30 -25.04
CA ASN A 480 49.15 -9.89 -24.28
C ASN A 480 48.90 -10.76 -23.03
N LEU A 481 49.97 -11.19 -22.35
CA LEU A 481 49.90 -12.11 -21.22
C LEU A 481 49.36 -11.38 -19.99
N THR A 482 48.18 -11.80 -19.53
CA THR A 482 47.53 -11.28 -18.34
C THR A 482 47.25 -12.41 -17.37
N ILE A 483 47.71 -12.25 -16.14
CA ILE A 483 47.24 -13.03 -15.00
C ILE A 483 46.54 -12.08 -14.05
N SER A 484 45.33 -12.43 -13.61
CA SER A 484 44.56 -11.62 -12.66
C SER A 484 43.69 -12.53 -11.80
N THR A 485 43.10 -11.95 -10.78
CA THR A 485 41.93 -12.53 -10.12
C THR A 485 40.70 -12.53 -11.03
N GLY A 486 39.72 -13.37 -10.68
CA GLY A 486 38.42 -13.44 -11.35
C GLY A 486 37.52 -12.22 -11.12
N ALA A 487 36.26 -12.35 -11.50
CA ALA A 487 35.23 -11.35 -11.19
C ALA A 487 34.79 -11.43 -9.71
N HIS A 488 34.28 -10.31 -9.19
CA HIS A 488 33.60 -10.25 -7.90
C HIS A 488 32.47 -9.23 -7.97
N ILE A 489 31.22 -9.69 -7.91
CA ILE A 489 30.05 -8.81 -7.93
C ILE A 489 29.63 -8.46 -6.51
N VAL A 490 29.78 -7.18 -6.16
CA VAL A 490 29.18 -6.58 -4.95
C VAL A 490 27.78 -6.08 -5.28
N THR A 491 26.83 -6.26 -4.35
CA THR A 491 25.44 -5.82 -4.51
C THR A 491 25.07 -4.80 -3.44
N THR A 492 24.60 -3.62 -3.84
CA THR A 492 24.11 -2.57 -2.94
C THR A 492 22.60 -2.38 -3.12
N THR A 493 21.87 -2.15 -2.04
CA THR A 493 20.43 -1.83 -2.05
C THR A 493 20.22 -0.38 -1.61
N PRO A 494 20.02 0.59 -2.54
CA PRO A 494 19.87 2.00 -2.19
C PRO A 494 18.69 2.27 -1.24
N GLN A 495 17.62 1.51 -1.40
CA GLN A 495 16.45 1.50 -0.52
C GLN A 495 16.18 0.07 -0.07
N VAL A 496 15.87 -0.09 1.23
CA VAL A 496 15.60 -1.41 1.85
C VAL A 496 14.12 -1.58 2.18
N ASN A 497 13.42 -0.47 2.50
CA ASN A 497 12.01 -0.46 2.87
C ASN A 497 11.23 0.42 1.90
N TYR A 498 10.25 -0.16 1.20
CA TYR A 498 9.34 0.52 0.29
C TYR A 498 7.95 0.58 0.94
N LYS A 499 7.25 1.70 0.77
CA LYS A 499 5.90 1.93 1.32
C LYS A 499 4.97 2.32 0.19
N GLU A 500 4.12 1.39 -0.21
CA GLU A 500 3.06 1.64 -1.18
C GLU A 500 1.71 1.80 -0.49
N VAL A 501 0.79 2.51 -1.14
CA VAL A 501 -0.59 2.68 -0.68
C VAL A 501 -1.54 2.30 -1.82
N SER A 502 -2.56 1.51 -1.54
CA SER A 502 -3.61 1.19 -2.52
C SER A 502 -4.15 2.48 -3.15
N PRO A 503 -4.23 2.60 -4.49
CA PRO A 503 -4.50 3.89 -5.14
C PRO A 503 -5.96 4.34 -5.07
N SER A 504 -6.91 3.46 -4.72
CA SER A 504 -8.32 3.81 -4.48
C SER A 504 -8.99 2.81 -3.53
N ALA A 505 -10.18 3.16 -3.03
CA ALA A 505 -11.03 2.27 -2.24
C ALA A 505 -11.52 1.00 -2.98
N THR A 506 -11.27 0.89 -4.28
CA THR A 506 -11.67 -0.22 -5.16
C THR A 506 -10.51 -0.90 -5.88
N ALA A 507 -9.27 -0.43 -5.70
CA ALA A 507 -8.10 -0.99 -6.36
C ALA A 507 -7.72 -2.35 -5.74
N THR A 508 -7.69 -3.39 -6.56
CA THR A 508 -7.30 -4.76 -6.17
C THR A 508 -5.79 -4.93 -6.05
N THR A 509 -5.01 -4.04 -6.67
CA THR A 509 -3.55 -4.13 -6.77
C THR A 509 -2.88 -2.75 -6.68
N VAL A 510 -1.59 -2.76 -6.33
CA VAL A 510 -0.68 -1.60 -6.33
C VAL A 510 0.64 -1.98 -6.99
N GLN A 511 1.35 -1.03 -7.60
CA GLN A 511 2.67 -1.28 -8.19
C GLN A 511 3.79 -0.76 -7.28
N ALA A 512 4.79 -1.60 -7.02
CA ALA A 512 6.01 -1.25 -6.31
C ALA A 512 7.21 -1.35 -7.28
N THR A 513 8.15 -0.40 -7.24
CA THR A 513 9.37 -0.45 -8.05
C THR A 513 10.60 -0.58 -7.16
N ILE A 514 11.30 -1.71 -7.29
CA ILE A 514 12.40 -2.14 -6.45
C ILE A 514 13.72 -1.94 -7.22
N SER A 515 14.80 -1.60 -6.51
CA SER A 515 16.10 -1.26 -7.11
C SER A 515 17.28 -1.94 -6.41
N LEU A 516 18.35 -2.20 -7.14
CA LEU A 516 19.65 -2.59 -6.60
C LEU A 516 20.77 -2.20 -7.58
N ASP A 517 21.96 -1.94 -7.03
CA ASP A 517 23.17 -1.71 -7.82
C ASP A 517 24.07 -2.95 -7.75
N VAL A 518 24.60 -3.37 -8.90
CA VAL A 518 25.69 -4.35 -9.00
C VAL A 518 26.97 -3.66 -9.46
N GLU A 519 28.09 -4.03 -8.87
CA GLU A 519 29.43 -3.52 -9.20
C GLU A 519 30.40 -4.68 -9.30
N ASN A 520 31.17 -4.76 -10.39
CA ASN A 520 32.26 -5.73 -10.49
C ASN A 520 33.54 -5.13 -9.90
N LYS A 521 33.88 -5.54 -8.69
CA LYS A 521 35.14 -5.20 -8.01
C LYS A 521 36.28 -6.19 -8.29
N GLY A 522 36.02 -7.29 -8.99
CA GLY A 522 37.06 -8.22 -9.42
C GLY A 522 37.82 -7.70 -10.63
N HIS A 523 39.00 -8.30 -10.88
CA HIS A 523 39.95 -7.82 -11.88
C HIS A 523 39.74 -8.42 -13.28
N TYR A 524 38.74 -9.28 -13.44
CA TYR A 524 38.28 -9.77 -14.74
C TYR A 524 36.78 -9.52 -14.96
N SER A 525 36.35 -9.49 -16.23
CA SER A 525 34.95 -9.27 -16.60
C SER A 525 34.03 -10.38 -16.10
N SER A 526 32.84 -10.00 -15.64
CA SER A 526 31.75 -10.91 -15.25
C SER A 526 30.89 -11.34 -16.46
N GLY A 527 30.28 -12.53 -16.41
CA GLY A 527 29.47 -13.09 -17.50
C GLY A 527 28.41 -14.06 -17.00
N ASN A 528 27.44 -14.38 -17.86
CA ASN A 528 26.22 -15.13 -17.49
C ASN A 528 25.47 -14.51 -16.29
N ASN A 529 25.54 -13.18 -16.19
CA ASN A 529 25.08 -12.35 -15.09
C ASN A 529 23.54 -12.35 -14.95
N LYS A 530 23.03 -12.62 -13.75
CA LYS A 530 21.59 -12.67 -13.44
C LYS A 530 21.28 -12.13 -12.06
N TYR A 531 20.18 -11.43 -11.93
CA TYR A 531 19.50 -11.23 -10.64
C TYR A 531 18.27 -12.14 -10.57
N ILE A 532 18.14 -12.87 -9.46
CA ILE A 532 17.11 -13.89 -9.23
C ILE A 532 16.38 -13.54 -7.94
N VAL A 533 15.07 -13.40 -7.97
CA VAL A 533 14.26 -13.10 -6.78
C VAL A 533 12.96 -13.91 -6.78
N LYS A 534 12.64 -14.53 -5.64
CA LYS A 534 11.33 -15.18 -5.45
C LYS A 534 10.29 -14.08 -5.21
N LEU A 535 9.28 -14.00 -6.08
CA LEU A 535 8.17 -13.07 -5.89
C LEU A 535 7.18 -13.64 -4.85
N PRO A 536 6.52 -12.77 -4.04
CA PRO A 536 5.42 -13.17 -3.16
C PRO A 536 4.27 -13.85 -3.90
N ASP A 537 3.42 -14.55 -3.16
CA ASP A 537 2.22 -15.18 -3.76
C ASP A 537 1.26 -14.11 -4.30
N ASN A 538 0.68 -14.40 -5.47
CA ASN A 538 -0.14 -13.47 -6.27
C ASN A 538 0.58 -12.18 -6.76
N ALA A 539 1.88 -12.00 -6.50
CA ALA A 539 2.66 -10.92 -7.08
C ALA A 539 2.94 -11.17 -8.57
N LYS A 540 2.83 -10.12 -9.39
CA LYS A 540 2.97 -10.17 -10.84
C LYS A 540 4.09 -9.22 -11.31
N TYR A 541 5.03 -9.73 -12.08
CA TYR A 541 6.06 -8.90 -12.74
C TYR A 541 5.43 -8.03 -13.84
N ILE A 542 5.86 -6.77 -13.92
CA ILE A 542 5.39 -5.78 -14.90
C ILE A 542 6.51 -5.38 -15.86
N SER A 543 7.65 -4.94 -15.33
CA SER A 543 8.77 -4.43 -16.14
C SER A 543 10.10 -4.48 -15.37
N SER A 544 11.21 -4.33 -16.08
CA SER A 544 12.53 -4.13 -15.49
C SER A 544 13.39 -3.24 -16.37
N THR A 545 14.28 -2.46 -15.75
CA THR A 545 15.30 -1.69 -16.46
C THR A 545 16.71 -2.12 -16.03
N GLY A 546 17.70 -1.82 -16.85
CA GLY A 546 19.11 -2.16 -16.61
C GLY A 546 19.50 -3.59 -17.00
N GLY A 547 18.57 -4.55 -16.93
CA GLY A 547 18.74 -5.90 -17.48
C GLY A 547 18.69 -5.95 -19.02
N THR A 548 19.05 -7.11 -19.57
CA THR A 548 18.97 -7.43 -21.02
C THR A 548 17.79 -8.34 -21.36
N LYS A 549 17.33 -9.16 -20.40
CA LYS A 549 16.16 -10.02 -20.53
C LYS A 549 15.55 -10.27 -19.15
N ALA A 550 14.23 -10.36 -19.06
CA ALA A 550 13.54 -10.80 -17.84
C ALA A 550 12.58 -11.95 -18.15
N GLN A 551 12.44 -12.88 -17.20
CA GLN A 551 11.47 -13.98 -17.26
C GLN A 551 10.99 -14.36 -15.85
N VAL A 552 9.74 -14.83 -15.72
CA VAL A 552 9.20 -15.36 -14.46
C VAL A 552 8.84 -16.84 -14.66
N ASN A 553 9.44 -17.71 -13.85
CA ASN A 553 9.17 -19.15 -13.84
C ASN A 553 8.80 -19.57 -12.42
N ASN A 554 7.65 -20.24 -12.23
CA ASN A 554 7.14 -20.69 -10.92
C ASN A 554 7.11 -19.57 -9.84
N GLY A 555 6.84 -18.33 -10.25
CA GLY A 555 6.84 -17.15 -9.37
C GLY A 555 8.22 -16.68 -8.93
N THR A 556 9.31 -17.17 -9.54
CA THR A 556 10.66 -16.61 -9.40
C THR A 556 10.98 -15.78 -10.63
N LEU A 557 11.32 -14.52 -10.42
CA LEU A 557 11.80 -13.59 -11.44
C LEU A 557 13.31 -13.79 -11.64
N THR A 558 13.73 -13.86 -12.90
CA THR A 558 15.14 -13.87 -13.30
C THR A 558 15.37 -12.79 -14.35
N ILE A 559 16.18 -11.81 -14.00
CA ILE A 559 16.64 -10.71 -14.86
C ILE A 559 18.07 -11.02 -15.26
N ASP A 560 18.28 -11.47 -16.50
CA ASP A 560 19.62 -11.54 -17.08
C ASP A 560 20.12 -10.12 -17.35
N TYR A 561 21.40 -9.84 -17.10
CA TYR A 561 22.03 -8.54 -17.40
C TYR A 561 23.38 -8.71 -18.12
N LYS A 562 23.94 -7.62 -18.64
CA LYS A 562 25.17 -7.68 -19.45
C LYS A 562 26.41 -8.00 -18.61
N SER A 563 27.47 -8.42 -19.29
CA SER A 563 28.84 -8.43 -18.74
C SER A 563 29.19 -7.07 -18.13
N LEU A 564 29.78 -7.09 -16.93
CA LEU A 564 30.38 -5.91 -16.30
C LEU A 564 31.90 -6.06 -16.30
N ALA A 565 32.59 -5.07 -16.87
CA ALA A 565 34.05 -4.95 -16.82
C ALA A 565 34.54 -4.65 -15.38
N PRO A 566 35.84 -4.82 -15.06
CA PRO A 566 36.39 -4.37 -13.77
C PRO A 566 36.07 -2.91 -13.48
N GLY A 567 35.59 -2.62 -12.27
CA GLY A 567 35.11 -1.30 -11.83
C GLY A 567 33.76 -0.87 -12.41
N GLU A 568 33.12 -1.65 -13.29
CA GLU A 568 31.84 -1.26 -13.89
C GLU A 568 30.66 -1.46 -12.92
N LYS A 569 29.83 -0.42 -12.80
CA LYS A 569 28.61 -0.39 -11.99
C LYS A 569 27.35 -0.37 -12.86
N LYS A 570 26.29 -1.02 -12.40
CA LYS A 570 25.00 -1.05 -13.09
C LYS A 570 23.83 -1.15 -12.11
N THR A 571 22.94 -0.16 -12.14
CA THR A 571 21.63 -0.26 -11.50
C THR A 571 20.71 -1.19 -12.28
N LEU A 572 20.01 -2.06 -11.56
CA LEU A 572 18.87 -2.84 -12.02
C LEU A 572 17.62 -2.36 -11.27
N THR A 573 16.51 -2.18 -11.99
CA THR A 573 15.21 -1.91 -11.36
C THR A 573 14.15 -2.87 -11.89
N TYR A 574 13.14 -3.18 -11.08
CA TYR A 574 11.99 -3.97 -11.51
C TYR A 574 10.71 -3.55 -10.80
N THR A 575 9.62 -3.53 -11.57
CA THR A 575 8.28 -3.17 -11.09
C THR A 575 7.43 -4.42 -10.96
N VAL A 576 6.79 -4.56 -9.81
CA VAL A 576 5.86 -5.65 -9.47
C VAL A 576 4.50 -5.10 -9.08
N GLU A 577 3.45 -5.76 -9.52
CA GLU A 577 2.07 -5.54 -9.12
C GLU A 577 1.76 -6.50 -7.96
N LEU A 578 1.32 -5.95 -6.82
CA LEU A 578 1.04 -6.64 -5.57
C LEU A 578 -0.43 -6.53 -5.19
N PRO A 579 -1.01 -7.52 -4.48
CA PRO A 579 -2.37 -7.41 -3.91
C PRO A 579 -2.52 -6.21 -2.99
N ALA A 580 -3.66 -5.53 -3.09
CA ALA A 580 -4.01 -4.33 -2.31
C ALA A 580 -5.39 -4.43 -1.63
N ASP A 581 -5.92 -5.66 -1.51
CA ASP A 581 -7.15 -6.00 -0.79
C ASP A 581 -6.97 -5.95 0.74
N LYS A 582 -5.81 -6.40 1.23
CA LYS A 582 -5.37 -6.32 2.64
C LYS A 582 -3.97 -5.73 2.74
N ALA A 583 -3.72 -5.01 3.85
CA ALA A 583 -2.38 -4.56 4.21
C ALA A 583 -1.40 -5.75 4.32
N SER A 584 -0.26 -5.64 3.66
CA SER A 584 0.75 -6.72 3.57
C SER A 584 2.17 -6.16 3.70
N SER A 585 3.10 -7.01 4.10
CA SER A 585 4.54 -6.68 4.19
C SER A 585 5.30 -7.87 3.63
N ASN A 586 6.08 -7.63 2.57
CA ASN A 586 6.55 -8.66 1.67
C ASN A 586 8.05 -8.56 1.46
N ASP A 587 8.78 -9.63 1.77
CA ASP A 587 10.25 -9.68 1.69
C ASP A 587 10.74 -10.23 0.35
N PHE A 588 11.51 -9.41 -0.37
CA PHE A 588 12.15 -9.73 -1.64
C PHE A 588 13.57 -10.20 -1.38
N ASN A 589 13.69 -11.51 -1.14
CA ASN A 589 14.97 -12.21 -0.96
C ASN A 589 15.56 -12.51 -2.34
N GLY A 590 16.50 -11.66 -2.76
CA GLY A 590 17.18 -11.75 -4.05
C GLY A 590 18.58 -12.37 -3.95
N VAL A 591 19.06 -12.92 -5.06
CA VAL A 591 20.41 -13.46 -5.24
C VAL A 591 20.95 -12.99 -6.58
N THR A 592 22.17 -12.47 -6.61
CA THR A 592 22.89 -12.14 -7.84
C THR A 592 23.81 -13.31 -8.19
N SER A 593 23.61 -13.89 -9.37
CA SER A 593 24.35 -15.04 -9.89
C SER A 593 25.24 -14.62 -11.05
N PHE A 594 26.52 -14.99 -11.03
CA PHE A 594 27.48 -14.60 -12.07
C PHE A 594 28.59 -15.65 -12.26
N LYS A 595 29.39 -15.45 -13.31
CA LYS A 595 30.61 -16.19 -13.61
C LYS A 595 31.74 -15.24 -14.01
N THR A 596 32.99 -15.68 -13.93
CA THR A 596 34.12 -15.01 -14.61
C THR A 596 34.07 -15.31 -16.12
N SER A 597 34.15 -14.28 -16.97
CA SER A 597 33.79 -14.35 -18.40
C SER A 597 34.95 -14.74 -19.33
N THR A 598 35.52 -15.94 -19.15
CA THR A 598 36.63 -16.46 -19.97
C THR A 598 36.20 -17.04 -21.32
N LEU A 599 37.07 -16.95 -22.34
CA LEU A 599 36.84 -17.48 -23.70
C LEU A 599 37.15 -18.99 -23.79
N TYR A 600 36.25 -19.81 -23.24
CA TYR A 600 36.36 -21.27 -23.23
C TYR A 600 36.19 -21.86 -24.65
N ASN A 601 37.28 -22.37 -25.26
CA ASN A 601 37.22 -22.90 -26.63
C ASN A 601 38.24 -24.03 -26.98
N GLY A 602 38.73 -24.79 -25.99
CA GLY A 602 39.71 -25.86 -26.29
C GLY A 602 40.12 -26.84 -25.19
N LEU A 603 39.45 -26.87 -24.03
CA LEU A 603 39.92 -27.67 -22.91
C LEU A 603 39.61 -29.16 -23.04
N SER A 604 40.69 -29.94 -23.14
CA SER A 604 40.81 -31.29 -22.58
C SER A 604 42.03 -31.28 -21.67
N GLY A 605 41.89 -31.83 -20.47
CA GLY A 605 42.95 -31.84 -19.46
C GLY A 605 42.47 -32.51 -18.17
N ASP A 606 43.13 -33.60 -17.81
CA ASP A 606 42.90 -34.30 -16.55
C ASP A 606 43.59 -33.55 -15.40
N ILE A 607 42.93 -33.50 -14.24
CA ILE A 607 43.58 -33.06 -12.99
C ILE A 607 44.37 -34.25 -12.46
N VAL A 608 45.67 -34.30 -12.78
CA VAL A 608 46.58 -35.27 -12.16
C VAL A 608 47.10 -34.65 -10.86
N ALA A 609 46.48 -35.07 -9.76
CA ALA A 609 46.80 -34.69 -8.39
C ALA A 609 46.50 -35.88 -7.46
N GLY A 610 46.91 -35.78 -6.19
CA GLY A 610 46.41 -36.62 -5.12
C GLY A 610 44.96 -36.24 -4.72
N ALA A 611 44.61 -36.41 -3.45
CA ALA A 611 43.26 -36.16 -2.92
C ALA A 611 42.81 -34.67 -2.88
N ALA A 612 43.46 -33.77 -3.63
CA ALA A 612 43.15 -32.34 -3.69
C ALA A 612 42.75 -31.94 -5.12
N THR A 613 41.46 -31.68 -5.33
CA THR A 613 40.88 -31.24 -6.61
C THR A 613 40.71 -29.72 -6.65
N GLY A 614 41.14 -29.06 -7.73
CA GLY A 614 40.83 -27.66 -8.03
C GLY A 614 39.91 -27.56 -9.24
N THR A 615 38.85 -26.76 -9.17
CA THR A 615 37.92 -26.59 -10.29
C THR A 615 38.58 -25.86 -11.46
N VAL A 616 38.40 -26.36 -12.67
CA VAL A 616 38.86 -25.74 -13.92
C VAL A 616 37.66 -25.22 -14.71
N GLY A 617 37.76 -23.99 -15.21
CA GLY A 617 36.67 -23.27 -15.84
C GLY A 617 35.86 -22.42 -14.84
N PRO A 618 35.02 -21.49 -15.32
CA PRO A 618 34.41 -20.49 -14.47
C PRO A 618 33.27 -21.06 -13.63
N GLU A 619 33.38 -20.93 -12.30
CA GLU A 619 32.37 -21.37 -11.34
C GLU A 619 31.14 -20.45 -11.34
N THR A 620 30.02 -20.91 -10.74
CA THR A 620 28.80 -20.10 -10.61
C THR A 620 28.77 -19.47 -9.21
N ARG A 621 29.10 -18.19 -9.12
CA ARG A 621 29.06 -17.43 -7.86
C ARG A 621 27.63 -16.94 -7.60
N ASN A 622 27.14 -17.11 -6.38
CA ASN A 622 25.79 -16.71 -5.97
C ASN A 622 25.88 -15.83 -4.72
N ILE A 623 25.64 -14.52 -4.87
CA ILE A 623 25.75 -13.51 -3.82
C ILE A 623 24.34 -13.13 -3.33
N PRO A 624 23.98 -13.38 -2.06
CA PRO A 624 22.72 -12.92 -1.50
C PRO A 624 22.63 -11.39 -1.51
N VAL A 625 21.55 -10.87 -2.08
CA VAL A 625 21.22 -9.44 -1.99
C VAL A 625 20.49 -9.20 -0.67
N LYS A 626 20.84 -8.11 0.03
CA LYS A 626 20.16 -7.70 1.26
C LYS A 626 18.64 -7.66 1.04
N THR A 627 17.89 -8.35 1.91
CA THR A 627 16.42 -8.42 1.86
C THR A 627 15.81 -7.03 1.77
N GLN A 628 14.95 -6.81 0.76
CA GLN A 628 14.19 -5.59 0.59
C GLN A 628 12.72 -5.86 0.93
N ASN A 629 12.09 -5.03 1.75
CA ASN A 629 10.69 -5.17 2.16
C ASN A 629 9.80 -4.18 1.41
N VAL A 630 8.68 -4.66 0.85
CA VAL A 630 7.58 -3.80 0.37
C VAL A 630 6.39 -3.94 1.31
N THR A 631 6.05 -2.85 1.99
CA THR A 631 4.83 -2.76 2.81
C THR A 631 3.74 -2.03 2.04
N VAL A 632 2.59 -2.69 1.87
CA VAL A 632 1.37 -2.17 1.23
C VAL A 632 0.38 -1.74 2.31
N SER A 633 0.01 -0.46 2.30
CA SER A 633 -1.04 0.13 3.14
C SER A 633 -2.35 0.32 2.37
N MET A 634 -3.48 0.30 3.08
CA MET A 634 -4.82 0.46 2.48
C MET A 634 -5.19 1.93 2.22
N TYR A 635 -6.10 2.15 1.27
CA TYR A 635 -6.61 3.48 0.92
C TYR A 635 -7.53 4.02 2.01
N LYS A 636 -7.17 5.18 2.56
CA LYS A 636 -7.84 5.79 3.74
C LYS A 636 -8.28 7.24 3.54
N THR A 637 -8.13 7.80 2.34
CA THR A 637 -8.44 9.21 2.04
C THR A 637 -9.91 9.53 2.26
N ASP A 638 -10.82 8.70 1.74
CA ASP A 638 -12.27 8.90 1.90
C ASP A 638 -12.67 8.82 3.38
N LEU A 639 -12.17 7.83 4.12
CA LEU A 639 -12.43 7.72 5.57
C LEU A 639 -11.92 8.96 6.33
N LYS A 640 -10.75 9.49 5.97
CA LYS A 640 -10.20 10.72 6.56
C LYS A 640 -11.07 11.94 6.25
N ASN A 641 -11.49 12.08 4.99
CA ASN A 641 -12.39 13.17 4.57
C ASN A 641 -13.74 13.08 5.29
N LYS A 642 -14.29 11.87 5.42
CA LYS A 642 -15.58 11.62 6.07
C LYS A 642 -15.54 11.90 7.57
N VAL A 643 -14.47 11.49 8.26
CA VAL A 643 -14.25 11.84 9.67
C VAL A 643 -14.16 13.36 9.84
N ASN A 644 -13.37 14.06 9.02
CA ASN A 644 -13.26 15.53 9.08
C ASN A 644 -14.61 16.24 8.83
N GLU A 645 -15.38 15.78 7.84
CA GLU A 645 -16.72 16.30 7.52
C GLU A 645 -17.65 16.20 8.74
N LEU A 646 -17.70 15.01 9.34
CA LEU A 646 -18.59 14.69 10.46
C LEU A 646 -18.18 15.37 11.76
N GLU A 647 -16.87 15.46 12.05
CA GLU A 647 -16.39 16.25 13.20
C GLU A 647 -16.74 17.74 13.08
N THR A 648 -16.59 18.30 11.88
CA THR A 648 -16.95 19.70 11.62
C THR A 648 -18.45 19.94 11.81
N LYS A 649 -19.29 19.00 11.36
CA LYS A 649 -20.74 19.05 11.56
C LYS A 649 -21.13 18.89 13.03
N LEU A 650 -20.61 17.89 13.74
CA LEU A 650 -20.90 17.67 15.16
C LEU A 650 -20.45 18.85 16.03
N ALA A 651 -19.37 19.55 15.67
CA ALA A 651 -18.94 20.78 16.37
C ALA A 651 -19.88 21.98 16.18
N GLN A 652 -20.76 21.96 15.17
CA GLN A 652 -21.79 22.97 14.93
C GLN A 652 -23.15 22.60 15.51
N LEU A 653 -23.34 21.34 15.91
CA LEU A 653 -24.60 20.83 16.45
C LEU A 653 -24.63 20.91 17.98
N ASN A 654 -25.76 21.34 18.52
CA ASN A 654 -26.02 21.27 19.95
C ASN A 654 -26.39 19.84 20.35
N GLN A 655 -25.58 19.22 21.22
CA GLN A 655 -25.81 17.85 21.70
C GLN A 655 -27.19 17.67 22.38
N ALA A 656 -27.74 18.72 23.00
CA ALA A 656 -29.05 18.66 23.66
C ALA A 656 -30.23 18.55 22.67
N ASP A 657 -30.00 18.65 21.36
CA ASP A 657 -31.03 18.43 20.35
C ASP A 657 -31.25 16.96 19.97
N TYR A 658 -30.39 16.04 20.46
CA TYR A 658 -30.38 14.63 20.11
C TYR A 658 -30.45 13.73 21.36
N THR A 659 -30.92 12.50 21.18
CA THR A 659 -30.84 11.44 22.19
C THR A 659 -29.38 11.09 22.49
N LYS A 660 -29.11 10.69 23.74
CA LYS A 660 -27.76 10.36 24.20
C LYS A 660 -27.22 9.14 23.46
N GLU A 661 -28.11 8.25 23.07
CA GLU A 661 -27.88 6.99 22.39
C GLU A 661 -27.40 7.20 20.95
N SER A 662 -28.07 8.03 20.14
CA SER A 662 -27.65 8.30 18.76
C SER A 662 -26.40 9.18 18.70
N TRP A 663 -26.30 10.20 19.57
CA TRP A 663 -25.10 11.02 19.67
C TRP A 663 -23.88 10.19 20.08
N LYS A 664 -24.03 9.28 21.06
CA LYS A 664 -22.96 8.36 21.46
C LYS A 664 -22.61 7.37 20.35
N ALA A 665 -23.58 6.80 19.63
CA ALA A 665 -23.30 5.91 18.51
C ALA A 665 -22.43 6.59 17.45
N MET A 666 -22.78 7.81 17.04
CA MET A 666 -21.98 8.63 16.12
C MET A 666 -20.55 8.89 16.65
N GLN A 667 -20.40 9.24 17.94
CA GLN A 667 -19.09 9.47 18.58
C GLN A 667 -18.24 8.20 18.65
N ASP A 668 -18.81 7.05 19.02
CA ASP A 668 -18.11 5.77 19.08
C ASP A 668 -17.67 5.33 17.67
N GLN A 669 -18.53 5.52 16.66
CA GLN A 669 -18.18 5.23 15.28
C GLN A 669 -17.04 6.13 14.76
N LEU A 670 -17.01 7.41 15.12
CA LEU A 670 -15.90 8.32 14.81
C LEU A 670 -14.61 7.95 15.56
N ALA A 671 -14.68 7.52 16.82
CA ALA A 671 -13.52 7.09 17.59
C ALA A 671 -12.85 5.84 16.98
N GLU A 672 -13.64 4.85 16.59
CA GLU A 672 -13.15 3.68 15.83
C GLU A 672 -12.53 4.09 14.48
N ALA A 673 -13.16 5.00 13.73
CA ALA A 673 -12.62 5.48 12.46
C ALA A 673 -11.26 6.18 12.63
N LYS A 674 -11.10 7.00 13.68
CA LYS A 674 -9.81 7.60 14.05
C LYS A 674 -8.75 6.57 14.44
N ASN A 675 -9.13 5.48 15.11
CA ASN A 675 -8.21 4.38 15.41
C ASN A 675 -7.70 3.73 14.11
N ILE A 676 -8.58 3.48 13.13
CA ILE A 676 -8.21 2.98 11.79
C ILE A 676 -7.27 3.96 11.07
N LEU A 677 -7.55 5.27 11.12
CA LEU A 677 -6.70 6.30 10.51
C LEU A 677 -5.32 6.43 11.18
N SER A 678 -5.18 6.04 12.45
CA SER A 678 -3.94 6.16 13.22
C SER A 678 -3.15 4.86 13.40
N GLU A 679 -3.58 3.74 12.79
CA GLU A 679 -2.91 2.43 12.86
C GLU A 679 -1.39 2.48 12.62
N GLU A 680 -0.92 3.25 11.64
CA GLU A 680 0.52 3.34 11.36
C GLU A 680 1.27 4.13 12.43
N THR A 681 0.74 5.28 12.86
CA THR A 681 1.30 6.10 13.96
C THR A 681 1.31 5.35 15.29
N ASN A 682 0.33 4.48 15.50
CA ASN A 682 0.19 3.64 16.69
C ASN A 682 1.03 2.34 16.62
N ASN A 683 1.83 2.14 15.55
CA ASN A 683 2.62 0.95 15.29
C ASN A 683 1.82 -0.38 15.28
N VAL A 684 0.57 -0.34 14.82
CA VAL A 684 -0.24 -1.55 14.63
C VAL A 684 0.45 -2.47 13.60
N PRO A 685 0.70 -3.75 13.92
CA PRO A 685 1.36 -4.70 13.01
C PRO A 685 0.60 -4.80 11.69
N VAL A 686 1.32 -4.88 10.57
CA VAL A 686 0.71 -4.79 9.23
C VAL A 686 -0.35 -5.88 9.00
N ALA A 687 -0.16 -7.07 9.57
CA ALA A 687 -1.13 -8.17 9.52
C ALA A 687 -2.45 -7.92 10.28
N ASP A 688 -2.46 -7.00 11.25
CA ASP A 688 -3.61 -6.69 12.11
C ASP A 688 -4.37 -5.43 11.67
N ARG A 689 -3.81 -4.67 10.72
CA ARG A 689 -4.43 -3.46 10.14
C ARG A 689 -5.68 -3.80 9.35
N LYS A 690 -6.68 -2.91 9.41
CA LYS A 690 -7.94 -3.08 8.68
C LYS A 690 -7.74 -3.17 7.17
N ASN A 691 -8.41 -4.14 6.57
CA ASN A 691 -8.41 -4.35 5.12
C ASN A 691 -9.34 -3.35 4.40
N GLN A 692 -9.29 -3.28 3.06
CA GLN A 692 -10.06 -2.28 2.33
C GLN A 692 -11.58 -2.44 2.48
N ALA A 693 -12.10 -3.66 2.57
CA ALA A 693 -13.52 -3.91 2.77
C ALA A 693 -14.00 -3.49 4.18
N GLU A 694 -13.16 -3.64 5.21
CA GLU A 694 -13.45 -3.14 6.57
C GLU A 694 -13.47 -1.60 6.60
N ILE A 695 -12.54 -0.95 5.90
CA ILE A 695 -12.50 0.53 5.75
C ILE A 695 -13.74 1.03 5.01
N ASN A 696 -14.12 0.39 3.90
CA ASN A 696 -15.30 0.76 3.12
C ASN A 696 -16.61 0.50 3.91
N THR A 697 -16.67 -0.58 4.70
CA THR A 697 -17.77 -0.83 5.63
C THR A 697 -17.88 0.28 6.68
N LYS A 698 -16.74 0.82 7.14
CA LYS A 698 -16.72 1.90 8.13
C LYS A 698 -17.29 3.22 7.59
N LEU A 699 -17.09 3.54 6.31
CA LEU A 699 -17.73 4.68 5.64
C LEU A 699 -19.27 4.55 5.67
N VAL A 700 -19.80 3.39 5.26
CA VAL A 700 -21.25 3.13 5.29
C VAL A 700 -21.83 3.24 6.71
N LEU A 701 -21.11 2.76 7.73
CA LEU A 701 -21.54 2.90 9.13
C LEU A 701 -21.55 4.36 9.62
N LEU A 702 -20.56 5.17 9.21
CA LEU A 702 -20.53 6.60 9.53
C LEU A 702 -21.69 7.37 8.88
N GLU A 703 -22.02 7.07 7.62
CA GLU A 703 -23.17 7.70 6.95
C GLU A 703 -24.51 7.21 7.52
N LYS A 704 -24.61 5.95 7.98
CA LYS A 704 -25.80 5.46 8.71
C LYS A 704 -26.06 6.24 9.99
N GLU A 705 -25.06 6.42 10.85
CA GLU A 705 -25.25 7.18 12.10
C GLU A 705 -25.54 8.66 11.82
N LYS A 706 -24.92 9.26 10.79
CA LYS A 706 -25.29 10.60 10.31
C LYS A 706 -26.76 10.67 9.90
N ALA A 707 -27.22 9.76 9.04
CA ALA A 707 -28.61 9.73 8.59
C ALA A 707 -29.61 9.47 9.73
N LYS A 708 -29.24 8.71 10.76
CA LYS A 708 -30.06 8.52 11.97
C LYS A 708 -30.19 9.81 12.79
N LEU A 709 -29.14 10.64 12.86
CA LEU A 709 -29.20 11.98 13.47
C LEU A 709 -30.04 12.95 12.62
N ASP A 710 -29.85 12.95 11.29
CA ASP A 710 -30.63 13.78 10.37
C ASP A 710 -32.15 13.49 10.48
N LEU A 711 -32.54 12.21 10.47
CA LEU A 711 -33.92 11.75 10.69
C LEU A 711 -34.47 12.15 12.07
N GLU A 712 -33.64 12.06 13.11
CA GLU A 712 -34.03 12.39 14.48
C GLU A 712 -34.28 13.89 14.66
N LYS A 713 -33.46 14.73 14.00
CA LYS A 713 -33.74 16.17 13.93
C LYS A 713 -35.04 16.44 13.18
N ALA A 714 -35.27 15.82 12.02
CA ALA A 714 -36.50 15.99 11.26
C ALA A 714 -37.76 15.58 12.06
N ALA A 715 -37.69 14.49 12.84
CA ALA A 715 -38.75 14.08 13.74
C ALA A 715 -38.96 15.05 14.92
N LYS A 716 -37.88 15.61 15.50
CA LYS A 716 -37.97 16.65 16.55
C LYS A 716 -38.61 17.93 16.01
N ASP A 717 -38.19 18.38 14.83
CA ASP A 717 -38.75 19.55 14.14
C ASP A 717 -40.24 19.34 13.86
N GLN A 718 -40.64 18.15 13.40
CA GLN A 718 -42.05 17.80 13.18
C GLN A 718 -42.88 17.76 14.47
N ILE A 719 -42.33 17.22 15.58
CA ILE A 719 -43.00 17.22 16.89
C ILE A 719 -43.23 18.66 17.39
N ALA A 720 -42.28 19.57 17.16
CA ALA A 720 -42.45 20.99 17.46
C ALA A 720 -43.51 21.66 16.56
N ALA A 721 -43.55 21.30 15.26
CA ALA A 721 -44.59 21.77 14.35
C ALA A 721 -45.99 21.29 14.76
N ILE A 722 -46.15 20.02 15.14
CA ILE A 722 -47.39 19.44 15.68
C ILE A 722 -47.86 20.17 16.95
N GLU A 723 -46.94 20.53 17.85
CA GLU A 723 -47.29 21.29 19.05
C GLU A 723 -47.81 22.69 18.72
N ALA A 724 -47.28 23.31 17.65
CA ALA A 724 -47.70 24.63 17.16
C ALA A 724 -48.99 24.62 16.29
N VAL A 725 -49.62 23.48 16.03
CA VAL A 725 -50.90 23.41 15.30
C VAL A 725 -52.02 23.98 16.16
N ASP A 726 -52.60 25.11 15.75
CA ASP A 726 -53.83 25.66 16.36
C ASP A 726 -55.06 24.80 16.02
N GLY A 727 -56.19 25.03 16.70
CA GLY A 727 -57.43 24.28 16.47
C GLY A 727 -57.45 22.88 17.10
N SER A 728 -56.38 22.08 16.95
CA SER A 728 -56.27 20.73 17.54
C SER A 728 -56.37 20.73 19.08
N VAL A 729 -56.93 19.66 19.66
CA VAL A 729 -56.84 19.39 21.12
C VAL A 729 -55.56 18.63 21.47
N LYS A 730 -55.22 18.58 22.76
CA LYS A 730 -54.02 17.92 23.27
C LYS A 730 -53.94 16.44 22.86
N GLU A 731 -55.05 15.73 22.95
CA GLU A 731 -55.12 14.29 22.67
C GLU A 731 -54.84 13.98 21.18
N GLU A 732 -55.40 14.77 20.26
CA GLU A 732 -55.11 14.73 18.81
C GLU A 732 -53.61 14.99 18.54
N LYS A 733 -53.00 15.95 19.25
CA LYS A 733 -51.56 16.27 19.14
C LYS A 733 -50.67 15.13 19.63
N GLU A 734 -50.92 14.57 20.81
CA GLU A 734 -50.14 13.44 21.33
C GLU A 734 -50.25 12.21 20.42
N ALA A 735 -51.43 11.94 19.85
CA ALA A 735 -51.61 10.88 18.85
C ALA A 735 -50.79 11.10 17.57
N ALA A 736 -50.62 12.36 17.13
CA ALA A 736 -49.75 12.68 15.99
C ALA A 736 -48.24 12.56 16.35
N LYS A 737 -47.83 13.01 17.53
CA LYS A 737 -46.44 12.85 18.03
C LYS A 737 -46.06 11.37 18.14
N ALA A 738 -46.97 10.52 18.63
CA ALA A 738 -46.75 9.07 18.70
C ALA A 738 -46.48 8.46 17.32
N LYS A 739 -47.23 8.87 16.28
CA LYS A 739 -46.99 8.44 14.88
C LYS A 739 -45.64 8.93 14.34
N VAL A 740 -45.19 10.14 14.69
CA VAL A 740 -43.84 10.62 14.33
C VAL A 740 -42.76 9.75 14.97
N ILE A 741 -42.92 9.35 16.23
CA ILE A 741 -41.96 8.48 16.95
C ILE A 741 -41.95 7.07 16.34
N GLU A 742 -43.10 6.51 15.99
CA GLU A 742 -43.21 5.23 15.27
C GLU A 742 -42.54 5.29 13.89
N ALA A 743 -42.82 6.35 13.11
CA ALA A 743 -42.19 6.58 11.82
C ALA A 743 -40.67 6.74 11.93
N LEU A 744 -40.16 7.45 12.94
CA LEU A 744 -38.73 7.56 13.22
C LEU A 744 -38.09 6.21 13.54
N ALA A 745 -38.76 5.36 14.33
CA ALA A 745 -38.26 4.03 14.66
C ALA A 745 -38.20 3.12 13.42
N ALA A 746 -39.21 3.18 12.55
CA ALA A 746 -39.20 2.50 11.25
C ALA A 746 -38.09 3.04 10.33
N ALA A 747 -37.92 4.37 10.26
CA ALA A 747 -36.93 5.04 9.43
C ALA A 747 -35.48 4.67 9.81
N LYS A 748 -35.16 4.68 11.11
CA LYS A 748 -33.83 4.26 11.60
C LYS A 748 -33.54 2.81 11.24
N LYS A 749 -34.53 1.90 11.39
CA LYS A 749 -34.42 0.49 10.97
C LYS A 749 -34.25 0.33 9.44
N ALA A 750 -34.88 1.18 8.64
CA ALA A 750 -34.70 1.19 7.19
C ALA A 750 -33.27 1.62 6.79
N VAL A 751 -32.72 2.67 7.44
CA VAL A 751 -31.31 3.09 7.31
C VAL A 751 -30.35 1.97 7.74
N ASP A 752 -30.64 1.25 8.83
CA ASP A 752 -29.82 0.10 9.25
C ASP A 752 -29.74 -1.02 8.20
N SER A 753 -30.78 -1.19 7.36
CA SER A 753 -30.80 -2.19 6.30
C SER A 753 -30.02 -1.83 5.03
N ALA A 754 -29.61 -0.56 4.87
CA ALA A 754 -28.90 -0.08 3.69
C ALA A 754 -27.49 -0.70 3.56
N THR A 755 -27.01 -0.91 2.33
CA THR A 755 -25.73 -1.60 2.04
C THR A 755 -24.60 -0.68 1.59
N THR A 756 -24.90 0.48 1.02
CA THR A 756 -23.95 1.47 0.51
C THR A 756 -24.31 2.88 1.01
N GLU A 757 -23.37 3.83 0.92
CA GLU A 757 -23.65 5.24 1.27
C GLU A 757 -24.76 5.84 0.37
N ALA A 758 -24.87 5.40 -0.88
CA ALA A 758 -25.96 5.78 -1.78
C ALA A 758 -27.32 5.25 -1.30
N ASP A 759 -27.40 3.97 -0.89
CA ASP A 759 -28.62 3.40 -0.31
C ASP A 759 -29.05 4.17 0.96
N VAL A 760 -28.09 4.56 1.80
CA VAL A 760 -28.35 5.36 3.02
C VAL A 760 -28.92 6.73 2.65
N ALA A 761 -28.33 7.43 1.69
CA ALA A 761 -28.81 8.74 1.24
C ALA A 761 -30.23 8.65 0.64
N THR A 762 -30.52 7.63 -0.17
CA THR A 762 -31.88 7.37 -0.68
C THR A 762 -32.86 7.08 0.47
N LYS A 763 -32.51 6.23 1.43
CA LYS A 763 -33.38 5.92 2.58
C LYS A 763 -33.61 7.13 3.48
N LEU A 764 -32.60 7.96 3.71
CA LEU A 764 -32.76 9.24 4.42
C LEU A 764 -33.84 10.10 3.77
N THR A 765 -33.81 10.28 2.44
CA THR A 765 -34.82 11.05 1.71
C THR A 765 -36.20 10.38 1.74
N GLU A 766 -36.28 9.08 1.43
CA GLU A 766 -37.55 8.33 1.38
C GLU A 766 -38.29 8.32 2.73
N GLU A 767 -37.57 8.13 3.83
CA GLU A 767 -38.18 8.03 5.16
C GLU A 767 -38.47 9.42 5.78
N THR A 768 -37.65 10.44 5.51
CA THR A 768 -37.95 11.84 5.92
C THR A 768 -39.28 12.31 5.34
N ASN A 769 -39.54 11.98 4.06
CA ASN A 769 -40.79 12.31 3.38
C ASN A 769 -42.05 11.59 3.94
N LYS A 770 -41.89 10.63 4.87
CA LYS A 770 -42.98 10.00 5.62
C LYS A 770 -43.20 10.61 6.99
N ILE A 771 -42.21 11.31 7.53
CA ILE A 771 -42.27 11.99 8.83
C ILE A 771 -42.90 13.38 8.70
N THR A 772 -42.47 14.16 7.70
CA THR A 772 -42.91 15.56 7.51
C THR A 772 -44.40 15.79 7.20
N PRO A 773 -45.20 14.86 6.64
CA PRO A 773 -46.64 15.08 6.44
C PRO A 773 -47.52 14.70 7.66
N ILE A 774 -46.93 14.27 8.79
CA ILE A 774 -47.72 13.81 9.95
C ILE A 774 -48.24 15.03 10.74
N LEU A 775 -49.56 15.16 10.81
CA LEU A 775 -50.28 16.22 11.53
C LEU A 775 -51.39 15.61 12.44
N PRO A 776 -51.93 16.39 13.39
CA PRO A 776 -53.17 16.03 14.10
C PRO A 776 -54.35 15.85 13.14
N ALA A 777 -55.39 15.17 13.61
CA ALA A 777 -56.67 15.10 12.92
C ALA A 777 -57.67 16.01 13.65
N GLU A 778 -57.87 17.23 13.14
CA GLU A 778 -58.67 18.32 13.74
C GLU A 778 -60.21 18.06 13.74
N GLU A 779 -60.63 16.89 14.20
CA GLU A 779 -62.01 16.42 14.05
C GLU A 779 -62.86 16.64 15.32
N VAL A 780 -62.28 16.65 16.53
CA VAL A 780 -63.05 16.73 17.79
C VAL A 780 -63.79 18.07 17.92
N LYS A 781 -63.10 19.21 17.72
CA LYS A 781 -63.76 20.53 17.74
C LYS A 781 -64.74 20.72 16.60
N LYS A 782 -64.42 20.15 15.43
CA LYS A 782 -65.21 20.24 14.20
C LYS A 782 -66.54 19.49 14.36
N ALA A 783 -66.52 18.28 14.93
CA ALA A 783 -67.72 17.53 15.30
C ALA A 783 -68.59 18.31 16.30
N ALA A 784 -68.02 18.73 17.44
CA ALA A 784 -68.77 19.48 18.46
C ALA A 784 -69.41 20.78 17.94
N LYS A 785 -68.75 21.52 17.05
CA LYS A 785 -69.33 22.71 16.38
C LYS A 785 -70.49 22.36 15.45
N ASN A 786 -70.42 21.22 14.75
CA ASN A 786 -71.48 20.74 13.88
C ASN A 786 -72.71 20.29 14.69
N ASP A 787 -72.51 19.62 15.82
CA ASP A 787 -73.59 19.20 16.72
C ASP A 787 -74.36 20.42 17.27
N ILE A 788 -73.64 21.43 17.79
CA ILE A 788 -74.21 22.71 18.23
C ILE A 788 -74.98 23.39 17.08
N GLN A 789 -74.46 23.35 15.86
CA GLN A 789 -75.12 23.92 14.68
C GLN A 789 -76.39 23.16 14.29
N SER A 790 -76.41 21.82 14.41
CA SER A 790 -77.59 21.01 14.12
C SER A 790 -78.72 21.32 15.09
N VAL A 791 -78.42 21.39 16.40
CA VAL A 791 -79.39 21.74 17.45
C VAL A 791 -79.92 23.16 17.27
N LEU A 792 -79.09 24.12 16.83
CA LEU A 792 -79.53 25.47 16.52
C LEU A 792 -80.60 25.53 15.41
N GLU A 793 -80.40 24.82 14.30
CA GLU A 793 -81.36 24.85 13.18
C GLU A 793 -82.65 24.06 13.48
N GLU A 794 -82.57 22.97 14.24
CA GLU A 794 -83.77 22.35 14.81
C GLU A 794 -84.52 23.32 15.71
N LYS A 795 -83.81 24.03 16.61
CA LYS A 795 -84.44 24.96 17.56
C LYS A 795 -85.10 26.14 16.86
N LYS A 796 -84.49 26.68 15.82
CA LYS A 796 -85.10 27.68 14.92
C LYS A 796 -86.40 27.17 14.30
N THR A 797 -86.42 25.90 13.88
CA THR A 797 -87.61 25.25 13.30
C THR A 797 -88.74 25.13 14.33
N GLN A 798 -88.41 24.75 15.58
CA GLN A 798 -89.38 24.71 16.69
C GLN A 798 -89.98 26.11 16.99
N ILE A 799 -89.14 27.15 17.04
CA ILE A 799 -89.59 28.55 17.27
C ILE A 799 -90.45 29.05 16.09
N ALA A 800 -90.07 28.73 14.86
CA ALA A 800 -90.82 29.09 13.66
C ALA A 800 -92.24 28.47 13.66
N ALA A 801 -92.41 27.26 14.19
CA ALA A 801 -93.68 26.54 14.27
C ALA A 801 -94.65 27.03 15.36
N ARG A 802 -94.25 27.93 16.28
CA ARG A 802 -95.15 28.45 17.33
C ARG A 802 -96.12 29.52 16.81
N ASP A 803 -97.38 29.17 16.62
CA ASP A 803 -98.42 30.10 16.12
C ASP A 803 -98.89 31.14 17.16
N ASP A 804 -98.55 30.97 18.43
CA ASP A 804 -98.92 31.88 19.52
C ASP A 804 -98.00 33.11 19.66
N LEU A 805 -96.85 33.12 18.99
CA LEU A 805 -95.88 34.23 18.98
C LEU A 805 -96.13 35.23 17.83
N THR A 806 -95.68 36.48 17.97
CA THR A 806 -95.51 37.42 16.84
C THR A 806 -94.16 37.25 16.13
N THR A 807 -93.96 37.97 15.03
CA THR A 807 -92.69 37.97 14.27
C THR A 807 -91.53 38.45 15.13
N GLU A 808 -91.74 39.50 15.92
CA GLU A 808 -90.74 40.13 16.79
C GLU A 808 -90.37 39.21 17.96
N GLU A 809 -91.37 38.51 18.53
CA GLU A 809 -91.15 37.50 19.57
C GLU A 809 -90.36 36.29 19.04
N LYS A 810 -90.61 35.86 17.79
CA LYS A 810 -89.81 34.82 17.11
C LYS A 810 -88.40 35.28 16.79
N GLU A 811 -88.22 36.48 16.23
CA GLU A 811 -86.91 37.03 15.90
C GLU A 811 -86.02 37.20 17.14
N ALA A 812 -86.57 37.64 18.26
CA ALA A 812 -85.84 37.76 19.51
C ALA A 812 -85.33 36.39 20.01
N ALA A 813 -86.20 35.37 19.99
CA ALA A 813 -85.86 34.01 20.40
C ALA A 813 -84.82 33.34 19.49
N VAL A 814 -84.91 33.56 18.17
CA VAL A 814 -83.90 33.09 17.21
C VAL A 814 -82.55 33.75 17.48
N LYS A 815 -82.51 35.08 17.68
CA LYS A 815 -81.26 35.81 18.00
C LYS A 815 -80.65 35.37 19.33
N GLU A 816 -81.47 35.02 20.32
CA GLU A 816 -81.01 34.44 21.59
C GLU A 816 -80.38 33.05 21.37
N ALA A 817 -81.06 32.15 20.65
CA ALA A 817 -80.54 30.83 20.31
C ALA A 817 -79.23 30.90 19.50
N GLU A 818 -79.14 31.78 18.50
CA GLU A 818 -77.92 32.01 17.70
C GLU A 818 -76.76 32.54 18.56
N SER A 819 -77.04 33.48 19.48
CA SER A 819 -76.04 34.01 20.42
C SER A 819 -75.51 32.93 21.37
N LEU A 820 -76.40 32.09 21.92
CA LEU A 820 -76.03 30.97 22.80
C LEU A 820 -75.24 29.88 22.07
N ALA A 821 -75.62 29.57 20.82
CA ALA A 821 -74.87 28.65 19.96
C ALA A 821 -73.47 29.20 19.61
N GLN A 822 -73.33 30.50 19.36
CA GLN A 822 -72.03 31.11 19.08
C GLN A 822 -71.14 31.19 20.34
N ASP A 823 -71.70 31.51 21.50
CA ASP A 823 -71.02 31.40 22.81
C ASP A 823 -70.50 29.98 23.05
N ALA A 824 -71.29 28.96 22.74
CA ALA A 824 -70.88 27.56 22.83
C ALA A 824 -69.74 27.19 21.85
N LYS A 825 -69.84 27.59 20.57
CA LYS A 825 -68.78 27.37 19.56
C LYS A 825 -67.47 28.06 19.95
N ASN A 826 -67.54 29.31 20.44
CA ASN A 826 -66.36 30.05 20.91
C ASN A 826 -65.67 29.36 22.11
N ARG A 827 -66.44 28.70 22.99
CA ARG A 827 -65.89 27.90 24.11
C ARG A 827 -65.29 26.58 23.64
N VAL A 828 -65.85 25.94 22.62
CA VAL A 828 -65.26 24.77 21.95
C VAL A 828 -63.93 25.15 21.30
N ASP A 829 -63.84 26.31 20.64
CA ASP A 829 -62.58 26.83 20.10
C ASP A 829 -61.51 27.03 21.19
N ALA A 830 -61.88 27.65 22.30
CA ALA A 830 -60.99 27.90 23.45
C ALA A 830 -60.66 26.64 24.28
N ALA A 831 -61.31 25.49 24.02
CA ALA A 831 -61.03 24.25 24.73
C ALA A 831 -59.71 23.60 24.25
N THR A 832 -58.93 23.07 25.19
CA THR A 832 -57.60 22.49 24.93
C THR A 832 -57.54 20.96 25.04
N THR A 833 -58.61 20.32 25.53
CA THR A 833 -58.72 18.86 25.67
C THR A 833 -60.09 18.37 25.18
N GLU A 834 -60.16 17.10 24.75
CA GLU A 834 -61.41 16.44 24.32
C GLU A 834 -62.54 16.59 25.36
N GLU A 835 -62.25 16.28 26.63
CA GLU A 835 -63.19 16.38 27.75
C GLU A 835 -63.73 17.82 27.93
N SER A 836 -62.93 18.83 27.60
CA SER A 836 -63.34 20.23 27.67
C SER A 836 -64.12 20.68 26.43
N VAL A 837 -63.88 20.08 25.27
CA VAL A 837 -64.74 20.26 24.08
C VAL A 837 -66.12 19.67 24.37
N GLU A 838 -66.20 18.42 24.82
CA GLU A 838 -67.45 17.71 25.09
C GLU A 838 -68.30 18.45 26.14
N ARG A 839 -67.69 18.83 27.28
CA ARG A 839 -68.37 19.63 28.31
C ARG A 839 -68.86 21.00 27.83
N ASN A 840 -68.27 21.60 26.78
CA ASN A 840 -68.77 22.85 26.21
C ASN A 840 -69.81 22.64 25.10
N LYS A 841 -69.75 21.51 24.38
CA LYS A 841 -70.81 21.04 23.48
C LYS A 841 -72.11 20.83 24.24
N ASP A 842 -72.10 19.97 25.26
CA ASP A 842 -73.31 19.56 26.00
C ASP A 842 -74.01 20.76 26.63
N ARG A 843 -73.23 21.65 27.29
CA ARG A 843 -73.73 22.90 27.89
C ARG A 843 -74.20 23.91 26.85
N GLY A 844 -73.73 23.82 25.61
CA GLY A 844 -74.18 24.63 24.49
C GLY A 844 -75.53 24.15 23.96
N VAL A 845 -75.64 22.85 23.70
CA VAL A 845 -76.87 22.15 23.33
C VAL A 845 -77.97 22.41 24.36
N GLU A 846 -77.70 22.14 25.64
CA GLU A 846 -78.64 22.35 26.76
C GLU A 846 -79.16 23.79 26.83
N LYS A 847 -78.30 24.79 26.58
CA LYS A 847 -78.67 26.21 26.55
C LYS A 847 -79.60 26.54 25.39
N VAL A 848 -79.27 26.07 24.18
CA VAL A 848 -80.04 26.35 22.96
C VAL A 848 -81.41 25.66 23.02
N GLU A 849 -81.47 24.40 23.47
CA GLU A 849 -82.71 23.66 23.68
C GLU A 849 -83.66 24.37 24.67
N LYS A 850 -83.11 25.03 25.70
CA LYS A 850 -83.88 25.73 26.75
C LYS A 850 -84.44 27.10 26.36
N VAL A 851 -84.19 27.60 25.14
CA VAL A 851 -84.83 28.84 24.65
C VAL A 851 -86.32 28.58 24.38
N ASP A 852 -87.21 28.99 25.30
CA ASP A 852 -88.66 28.96 25.06
C ASP A 852 -89.27 30.37 25.23
N PRO A 853 -89.64 31.05 24.12
CA PRO A 853 -90.24 32.37 24.21
C PRO A 853 -91.68 32.34 24.73
N VAL A 854 -91.94 33.16 25.74
CA VAL A 854 -93.30 33.38 26.27
C VAL A 854 -94.05 34.36 25.38
N ALA A 855 -95.09 33.88 24.69
CA ALA A 855 -96.03 34.70 23.96
C ALA A 855 -96.70 35.74 24.88
N LYS A 856 -96.60 37.02 24.51
CA LYS A 856 -97.18 38.14 25.28
C LYS A 856 -98.14 38.94 24.43
N ALA A 857 -97.76 39.30 23.21
CA ALA A 857 -98.53 40.22 22.38
C ALA A 857 -99.88 39.62 21.91
N LYS A 858 -99.89 38.40 21.37
CA LYS A 858 -101.15 37.74 20.95
C LYS A 858 -102.09 37.43 22.13
N PRO A 859 -101.63 36.86 23.28
CA PRO A 859 -102.48 36.68 24.45
C PRO A 859 -103.02 37.99 25.04
N ALA A 860 -102.20 39.06 25.10
CA ALA A 860 -102.65 40.37 25.58
C ALA A 860 -103.68 41.01 24.63
N ALA A 861 -103.47 40.90 23.31
CA ALA A 861 -104.45 41.36 22.31
C ALA A 861 -105.78 40.60 22.43
N LYS A 862 -105.74 39.28 22.61
CA LYS A 862 -106.96 38.49 22.87
C LYS A 862 -107.65 38.92 24.17
N ALA A 863 -106.91 39.07 25.27
CA ALA A 863 -107.48 39.52 26.54
C ALA A 863 -108.09 40.92 26.45
N ALA A 864 -107.50 41.83 25.66
CA ALA A 864 -108.05 43.15 25.38
C ALA A 864 -109.33 43.10 24.53
N ILE A 865 -109.40 42.21 23.53
CA ILE A 865 -110.62 41.97 22.73
C ILE A 865 -111.72 41.36 23.60
N ASP A 866 -111.41 40.33 24.38
CA ASP A 866 -112.38 39.68 25.28
C ASP A 866 -112.90 40.66 26.36
N ALA A 867 -112.05 41.57 26.85
CA ALA A 867 -112.45 42.64 27.77
C ALA A 867 -113.29 43.74 27.09
N ALA A 868 -112.97 44.12 25.85
CA ALA A 868 -113.73 45.10 25.07
C ALA A 868 -115.11 44.56 24.68
N LEU A 869 -115.20 43.28 24.29
CA LEU A 869 -116.46 42.57 24.06
C LEU A 869 -117.32 42.60 25.33
N LYS A 870 -116.76 42.21 26.47
CA LYS A 870 -117.47 42.22 27.76
C LYS A 870 -117.93 43.61 28.21
N ALA A 871 -117.17 44.66 27.92
CA ALA A 871 -117.58 46.04 28.17
C ALA A 871 -118.73 46.47 27.23
N GLN A 872 -118.73 46.01 25.98
CA GLN A 872 -119.78 46.28 25.01
C GLN A 872 -121.07 45.51 25.33
N GLU A 873 -120.99 44.25 25.76
CA GLU A 873 -122.10 43.46 26.30
C GLU A 873 -122.77 44.21 27.46
N GLN A 874 -121.98 44.66 28.44
CA GLN A 874 -122.47 45.46 29.57
C GLN A 874 -123.12 46.79 29.14
N ALA A 875 -122.63 47.44 28.07
CA ALA A 875 -123.21 48.67 27.54
C ALA A 875 -124.55 48.44 26.82
N ILE A 876 -124.75 47.27 26.20
CA ILE A 876 -126.02 46.85 25.58
C ILE A 876 -127.05 46.52 26.68
N ASP A 877 -126.65 45.72 27.68
CA ASP A 877 -127.47 45.40 28.85
C ASP A 877 -127.94 46.65 29.60
N ALA A 878 -127.04 47.62 29.80
CA ALA A 878 -127.32 48.86 30.53
C ALA A 878 -128.22 49.86 29.78
N LYS A 879 -128.51 49.66 28.49
CA LYS A 879 -129.31 50.59 27.68
C LYS A 879 -130.78 50.59 28.15
N PRO A 880 -131.37 51.72 28.58
CA PRO A 880 -132.70 51.71 29.20
C PRO A 880 -133.84 51.55 28.18
N ASP A 881 -133.70 52.13 27.00
CA ASP A 881 -134.76 52.24 25.98
C ASP A 881 -134.75 51.09 24.97
N SER A 882 -134.59 49.84 25.44
CA SER A 882 -134.61 48.64 24.57
C SER A 882 -135.20 47.46 25.32
N THR A 883 -136.10 46.74 24.64
CA THR A 883 -136.77 45.53 25.15
C THR A 883 -135.77 44.40 25.40
N LYS A 884 -136.21 43.30 26.03
CA LYS A 884 -135.34 42.16 26.29
C LYS A 884 -134.91 41.49 24.98
N GLU A 885 -135.88 41.36 24.08
CA GLU A 885 -135.74 40.80 22.74
C GLU A 885 -134.80 41.64 21.85
N GLU A 886 -134.71 42.96 22.07
CA GLU A 886 -133.76 43.88 21.41
C GLU A 886 -132.36 43.94 22.08
N LYS A 887 -132.12 43.15 23.13
CA LYS A 887 -130.81 43.01 23.79
C LYS A 887 -130.23 41.61 23.61
N GLU A 888 -131.08 40.60 23.42
CA GLU A 888 -130.70 39.21 23.14
C GLU A 888 -130.42 38.96 21.63
N ALA A 889 -130.51 39.99 20.77
CA ALA A 889 -130.40 39.93 19.31
C ALA A 889 -129.33 40.89 18.74
#